data_AF-A0A914A9L4-F1
#
_entry.id   AF-A0A914A9L4-F1
#
_cell.length_a   1.000
_cell.length_b   1.000
_cell.length_c   1.000
_cell.angle_alpha   90.00
_cell.angle_beta   90.00
_cell.angle_gamma   90.00
#
_symmetry.space_group_name_H-M   'P 1'
#
loop_
_entity.id
_entity.type
_entity.pdbx_description
1 polymer ?
#
loop_
_entity_poly.entity_id
_entity_poly.type
_entity_poly.pdbx_seq_one_letter_code
_entity_poly.pdbx_strand_id
1 'polypeptide(L)'
;MKTRYRLVFVLFTTVVIVLTTGIAWKLDFSFGSGIDRGRAPSVPNYIQTRREHEKQSFHRHHRIVIIGSGPTALGAAKRLYDLGQGKNNSVITILEELGKPGGLASSVRDDKGFLWDVGVHVVFSHYTYFDRVLNMAVPEWNYRRRGSFAFMKGSDDTRRFIPYPVQNNIHVMDKVDQQKSLKGLEEITKNPSTRKPNNFDEWLLQKFGEGLTDVFMRKYNRKIWTVDTKEMNSAWVGERVAVPDIEEIKTKIKEVDNGTDAKDSDWGPNRFFRFPKYNGTGGIWESVARMLPSHWFRFHEKVTAINIDRKIITVEAGTGVKTHYSLAYDTLISTAPLDVFTSLLQSNDISLWQMQELASQLVHTHTHIVGIGLTGQLPRILTGKSWVYFPDSDSPFYRVTMFSNYSDDHVPKPGEYWSLMCEIAEPQKSSNRAYWSKESLIKESIQALVLYGFITADMVVSKHYRRLDHGYPVPSLKRDMILDTIQPWLKIKDIYSRGRFGGWRYEVANQDHSFMQGVEAVDKFLSNVPELTYPDPNLANSKKNTDRTIPLDYEFVIAHYNENLDWMKPYANHTLIYTKGNELGPPFQFYGWERLKNVGREAHAYLTHITTYYDRLANVTVFLQADNLKGTCWKSVPVYISNAKKGVPCRINRRRYTEWGNIRFPQLKLDEDKKKNVPLLKANRTLGEVYQDLWGSPPPKQGMPFCWNACFGATKAMIHKHPLEFYQKAQGYVSTYSNQEEAHYIERFWLQILTF
;
A
#
# COMPACT_ATOMS: atom_id res chain seq x y z
N MET A 1 58.95 8.40 13.73
CA MET A 1 59.14 9.57 14.63
C MET A 1 57.77 10.23 14.82
N LYS A 2 57.24 10.56 16.02
CA LYS A 2 57.69 11.56 17.02
C LYS A 2 57.92 12.94 16.36
N THR A 3 57.34 14.07 16.80
CA THR A 3 56.50 14.43 18.00
C THR A 3 55.61 15.64 17.61
N ARG A 4 54.67 16.22 18.37
CA ARG A 4 54.41 16.32 19.84
C ARG A 4 52.98 15.84 20.22
N TYR A 5 52.41 16.34 21.31
CA TYR A 5 51.07 16.06 21.87
C TYR A 5 50.67 17.21 22.83
N ARG A 6 49.35 17.42 23.06
CA ARG A 6 48.74 18.17 24.19
C ARG A 6 49.07 19.68 24.25
N LEU A 7 48.40 20.53 25.03
CA LEU A 7 47.31 20.41 26.04
C LEU A 7 46.13 21.33 25.56
N VAL A 8 44.97 21.62 26.18
CA VAL A 8 44.37 21.52 27.54
C VAL A 8 42.85 21.19 27.40
N PHE A 9 42.12 21.01 28.50
CA PHE A 9 40.65 20.80 28.56
C PHE A 9 40.07 21.39 29.87
N VAL A 10 38.75 21.59 29.95
CA VAL A 10 37.92 21.98 31.14
C VAL A 10 38.00 23.44 31.65
N LEU A 11 36.88 24.18 31.56
CA LEU A 11 36.24 24.85 32.73
C LEU A 11 34.79 25.37 32.45
N PHE A 12 33.85 24.47 32.72
CA PHE A 12 32.48 24.63 33.27
C PHE A 12 31.73 26.00 33.34
N THR A 13 30.56 26.01 32.66
CA THR A 13 29.20 26.46 33.11
C THR A 13 28.75 27.93 33.29
N THR A 14 27.61 28.22 32.64
CA THR A 14 26.40 28.93 33.13
C THR A 14 26.39 30.46 33.30
N VAL A 15 25.54 31.13 32.51
CA VAL A 15 24.30 31.87 32.91
C VAL A 15 23.39 31.98 31.66
N VAL A 16 22.07 32.16 31.82
CA VAL A 16 21.02 31.96 30.79
C VAL A 16 19.86 32.96 30.97
N ILE A 17 19.29 33.50 29.87
CA ILE A 17 17.99 34.23 29.77
C ILE A 17 17.94 35.62 30.47
N VAL A 18 17.12 36.63 30.08
CA VAL A 18 16.15 36.83 28.96
C VAL A 18 16.78 37.79 27.89
N LEU A 19 16.21 38.83 27.22
CA LEU A 19 14.88 39.48 27.02
C LEU A 19 14.84 40.13 25.60
N THR A 20 13.80 40.92 25.28
CA THR A 20 13.54 41.58 23.98
C THR A 20 13.23 43.09 24.11
N THR A 21 13.69 43.90 23.16
CA THR A 21 12.98 45.12 22.69
C THR A 21 13.30 45.35 21.20
N GLY A 22 12.48 46.13 20.50
CA GLY A 22 12.70 46.50 19.10
C GLY A 22 12.18 47.90 18.79
N ILE A 23 12.81 48.57 17.82
CA ILE A 23 12.48 49.91 17.32
C ILE A 23 12.61 49.89 15.79
N ALA A 24 11.68 50.56 15.10
CA ALA A 24 11.73 50.75 13.66
C ALA A 24 12.11 52.21 13.31
N TRP A 25 12.78 52.41 12.18
CA TRP A 25 13.03 53.74 11.61
C TRP A 25 12.49 53.83 10.19
N LYS A 26 11.63 54.81 9.94
CA LYS A 26 11.38 55.39 8.61
C LYS A 26 12.33 56.57 8.40
N LEU A 27 12.71 56.81 7.15
CA LEU A 27 13.28 58.07 6.70
C LEU A 27 12.54 58.53 5.45
N ASP A 28 11.62 59.48 5.64
CA ASP A 28 11.03 60.27 4.57
C ASP A 28 11.92 61.51 4.34
N PHE A 29 12.27 61.80 3.09
CA PHE A 29 12.96 63.06 2.71
C PHE A 29 12.09 63.81 1.70
N SER A 30 11.80 65.07 2.01
CA SER A 30 11.06 65.99 1.15
C SER A 30 11.91 67.22 0.85
N PHE A 31 11.88 67.71 -0.39
CA PHE A 31 12.53 68.96 -0.78
C PHE A 31 11.81 69.70 -1.90
N GLY A 32 11.57 71.00 -1.66
CA GLY A 32 11.87 72.08 -2.60
C GLY A 32 11.12 72.14 -3.94
N SER A 33 10.19 73.10 -4.06
CA SER A 33 9.63 73.56 -5.34
C SER A 33 10.50 74.62 -6.01
N GLY A 34 10.54 74.66 -7.35
CA GLY A 34 11.29 75.64 -8.14
C GLY A 34 10.79 75.78 -9.59
N ILE A 35 10.21 76.95 -9.88
CA ILE A 35 9.69 77.47 -11.17
C ILE A 35 10.85 77.48 -12.23
N ASP A 36 10.69 77.22 -13.54
CA ASP A 36 9.91 78.03 -14.51
C ASP A 36 9.53 77.33 -15.85
N ARG A 37 8.94 78.07 -16.79
CA ARG A 37 8.29 77.64 -18.04
C ARG A 37 9.13 77.86 -19.30
N GLY A 38 9.04 76.92 -20.25
CA GLY A 38 9.48 77.12 -21.65
C GLY A 38 8.69 76.24 -22.63
N ARG A 39 8.30 76.79 -23.79
CA ARG A 39 7.63 76.06 -24.89
C ARG A 39 8.54 75.99 -26.13
N ALA A 40 8.89 74.78 -26.55
CA ALA A 40 9.51 74.46 -27.85
C ALA A 40 9.09 73.01 -28.24
N PRO A 41 9.33 72.54 -29.48
CA PRO A 41 8.31 71.82 -30.24
C PRO A 41 8.23 70.30 -30.04
N SER A 42 7.17 69.70 -30.57
CA SER A 42 6.89 68.28 -30.55
C SER A 42 7.92 67.44 -31.31
N VAL A 43 8.63 66.56 -30.59
CA VAL A 43 9.45 65.46 -31.14
C VAL A 43 8.78 64.13 -30.79
N PRO A 44 8.64 63.17 -31.72
CA PRO A 44 8.06 61.86 -31.41
C PRO A 44 8.91 61.08 -30.41
N ASN A 45 8.35 60.76 -29.24
CA ASN A 45 9.07 60.05 -28.17
C ASN A 45 9.26 58.57 -28.52
N TYR A 46 10.38 58.22 -29.16
CA TYR A 46 10.77 56.85 -29.49
C TYR A 46 11.27 56.03 -28.27
N ILE A 47 10.70 56.27 -27.08
CA ILE A 47 11.05 55.62 -25.81
C ILE A 47 9.77 55.29 -25.02
N GLN A 48 8.92 54.41 -25.58
CA GLN A 48 7.82 53.82 -24.79
C GLN A 48 7.47 52.35 -25.14
N THR A 49 8.27 51.67 -25.97
CA THR A 49 8.07 50.25 -26.34
C THR A 49 9.04 49.26 -25.67
N ARG A 50 9.87 49.73 -24.72
CA ARG A 50 10.93 48.93 -24.06
C ARG A 50 10.63 48.51 -22.61
N ARG A 51 9.37 48.55 -22.18
CA ARG A 51 8.92 48.06 -20.85
C ARG A 51 7.71 47.13 -20.84
N GLU A 52 7.08 46.88 -22.00
CA GLU A 52 5.92 45.98 -22.09
C GLU A 52 6.25 44.64 -22.78
N HIS A 53 7.39 44.53 -23.47
CA HIS A 53 7.88 43.27 -24.04
C HIS A 53 8.62 42.35 -23.04
N GLU A 54 8.95 42.83 -21.83
CA GLU A 54 9.64 42.02 -20.79
C GLU A 54 8.68 41.35 -19.78
N LYS A 55 7.40 41.17 -20.16
CA LYS A 55 6.42 40.41 -19.35
C LYS A 55 5.78 39.21 -20.06
N GLN A 56 6.32 38.76 -21.19
CA GLN A 56 6.18 37.35 -21.57
C GLN A 56 7.08 36.51 -20.68
N SER A 57 6.54 36.08 -19.53
CA SER A 57 7.15 35.01 -18.74
C SER A 57 7.12 33.73 -19.56
N PHE A 58 8.27 33.32 -20.10
CA PHE A 58 8.46 31.97 -20.60
C PHE A 58 8.28 31.00 -19.42
N HIS A 59 7.06 30.47 -19.26
CA HIS A 59 6.75 29.42 -18.29
C HIS A 59 7.46 28.12 -18.70
N ARG A 60 8.74 28.04 -18.34
CA ARG A 60 9.57 26.83 -18.45
C ARG A 60 8.82 25.71 -17.75
N HIS A 61 8.40 24.71 -18.53
CA HIS A 61 7.65 23.59 -17.99
C HIS A 61 8.51 22.83 -16.98
N HIS A 62 7.90 22.39 -15.87
CA HIS A 62 8.60 21.70 -14.80
C HIS A 62 8.99 20.29 -15.27
N ARG A 63 10.27 19.94 -15.20
CA ARG A 63 10.81 18.70 -15.78
C ARG A 63 10.91 17.62 -14.71
N ILE A 64 9.99 16.65 -14.79
CA ILE A 64 9.91 15.51 -13.87
C ILE A 64 10.50 14.29 -14.57
N VAL A 65 11.62 13.79 -14.06
CA VAL A 65 12.25 12.57 -14.58
C VAL A 65 12.02 11.42 -13.59
N ILE A 66 11.71 10.25 -14.13
CA ILE A 66 11.52 9.00 -13.39
C ILE A 66 12.51 7.97 -13.93
N ILE A 67 13.32 7.35 -13.07
CA ILE A 67 14.27 6.29 -13.44
C ILE A 67 13.69 4.93 -13.06
N GLY A 68 13.62 4.04 -14.03
CA GLY A 68 12.94 2.74 -14.00
C GLY A 68 11.44 2.86 -14.34
N SER A 69 10.84 1.72 -14.68
CA SER A 69 9.41 1.58 -15.02
C SER A 69 8.72 0.41 -14.29
N GLY A 70 9.25 0.05 -13.11
CA GLY A 70 8.61 -0.87 -12.16
C GLY A 70 7.41 -0.24 -11.42
N PRO A 71 6.79 -0.98 -10.47
CA PRO A 71 5.56 -0.55 -9.78
C PRO A 71 5.63 0.88 -9.21
N THR A 72 6.74 1.27 -8.56
CA THR A 72 6.93 2.62 -8.00
C THR A 72 6.90 3.71 -9.06
N ALA A 73 7.59 3.51 -10.19
CA ALA A 73 7.64 4.48 -11.27
C ALA A 73 6.27 4.62 -11.95
N LEU A 74 5.57 3.49 -12.15
CA LEU A 74 4.20 3.47 -12.68
C LEU A 74 3.20 4.09 -11.70
N GLY A 75 3.39 3.97 -10.38
CA GLY A 75 2.61 4.67 -9.36
C GLY A 75 2.78 6.18 -9.40
N ALA A 76 4.03 6.64 -9.48
CA ALA A 76 4.33 8.06 -9.66
C ALA A 76 3.74 8.60 -10.99
N ALA A 77 3.99 7.92 -12.11
CA ALA A 77 3.47 8.31 -13.42
C ALA A 77 1.92 8.33 -13.45
N LYS A 78 1.26 7.33 -12.85
CA LYS A 78 -0.21 7.30 -12.74
C LYS A 78 -0.75 8.45 -11.89
N ARG A 79 -0.06 8.82 -10.81
CA ARG A 79 -0.47 9.99 -10.01
C ARG A 79 -0.25 11.32 -10.74
N LEU A 80 0.85 11.47 -11.48
CA LEU A 80 1.10 12.64 -12.34
C LEU A 80 0.04 12.79 -13.44
N TYR A 81 -0.40 11.67 -14.01
CA TYR A 81 -1.48 11.63 -15.00
C TYR A 81 -2.83 12.03 -14.40
N ASP A 82 -3.19 11.48 -13.23
CA ASP A 82 -4.44 11.80 -12.53
C ASP A 82 -4.48 13.26 -12.04
N LEU A 83 -3.32 13.85 -11.70
CA LEU A 83 -3.14 15.27 -11.38
C LEU A 83 -2.97 16.16 -12.63
N GLY A 84 -3.19 15.63 -13.83
CA GLY A 84 -3.20 16.39 -15.09
C GLY A 84 -1.86 17.02 -15.51
N GLN A 85 -0.73 16.63 -14.91
CA GLN A 85 0.52 17.38 -14.99
C GLN A 85 1.08 17.49 -16.41
N GLY A 86 1.00 16.41 -17.20
CA GLY A 86 1.40 16.43 -18.62
C GLY A 86 0.46 17.19 -19.56
N LYS A 87 -0.55 17.90 -19.04
CA LYS A 87 -1.36 18.89 -19.77
C LYS A 87 -1.15 20.32 -19.26
N ASN A 88 -0.70 20.46 -18.01
CA ASN A 88 -0.76 21.70 -17.23
C ASN A 88 0.64 22.12 -16.74
N ASN A 89 1.55 22.41 -17.67
CA ASN A 89 2.91 22.95 -17.46
C ASN A 89 4.02 22.00 -16.94
N SER A 90 3.86 20.66 -16.96
CA SER A 90 4.97 19.73 -16.67
C SER A 90 5.40 18.91 -17.90
N VAL A 91 6.71 18.71 -18.07
CA VAL A 91 7.29 17.72 -18.99
C VAL A 91 7.71 16.50 -18.18
N ILE A 92 7.21 15.33 -18.55
CA ILE A 92 7.45 14.07 -17.84
C ILE A 92 8.27 13.13 -18.74
N THR A 93 9.26 12.45 -18.17
CA THR A 93 10.08 11.45 -18.89
C THR A 93 10.43 10.30 -17.96
N ILE A 94 10.21 9.08 -18.44
CA ILE A 94 10.41 7.81 -17.73
C ILE A 94 11.50 7.04 -18.50
N LEU A 95 12.66 6.86 -17.86
CA LEU A 95 13.83 6.20 -18.45
C LEU A 95 13.90 4.75 -17.98
N GLU A 96 13.96 3.80 -18.91
CA GLU A 96 14.03 2.36 -18.62
C GLU A 96 15.10 1.69 -19.49
N GLU A 97 15.98 0.90 -18.86
CA GLU A 97 17.06 0.18 -19.55
C GLU A 97 16.52 -1.05 -20.31
N LEU A 98 15.45 -1.66 -19.80
CA LEU A 98 14.77 -2.78 -20.46
C LEU A 98 13.85 -2.30 -21.60
N GLY A 99 13.43 -3.25 -22.45
CA GLY A 99 12.51 -2.98 -23.56
C GLY A 99 11.02 -2.92 -23.19
N LYS A 100 10.67 -3.10 -21.91
CA LYS A 100 9.29 -3.17 -21.44
C LYS A 100 9.15 -2.87 -19.93
N PRO A 101 7.97 -2.45 -19.46
CA PRO A 101 7.75 -2.07 -18.06
C PRO A 101 7.53 -3.26 -17.12
N GLY A 102 7.55 -2.96 -15.81
CA GLY A 102 7.28 -3.91 -14.72
C GLY A 102 8.48 -4.22 -13.82
N GLY A 103 9.71 -4.08 -14.30
CA GLY A 103 10.92 -4.31 -13.51
C GLY A 103 10.95 -5.71 -12.86
N LEU A 104 11.11 -5.77 -11.52
CA LEU A 104 11.06 -7.04 -10.77
C LEU A 104 9.65 -7.67 -10.68
N ALA A 105 8.60 -6.97 -11.08
CA ALA A 105 7.22 -7.50 -11.17
C ALA A 105 6.85 -7.91 -12.62
N SER A 106 7.84 -8.15 -13.47
CA SER A 106 7.63 -8.58 -14.86
C SER A 106 7.31 -10.08 -14.98
N SER A 107 6.84 -10.48 -16.16
CA SER A 107 6.73 -11.88 -16.61
C SER A 107 7.40 -12.06 -17.97
N VAL A 108 7.79 -13.29 -18.29
CA VAL A 108 8.33 -13.70 -19.60
C VAL A 108 7.73 -15.04 -20.00
N ARG A 109 7.40 -15.22 -21.29
CA ARG A 109 7.03 -16.52 -21.85
C ARG A 109 8.25 -17.12 -22.55
N ASP A 110 8.54 -18.40 -22.33
CA ASP A 110 9.66 -19.09 -22.97
C ASP A 110 9.33 -19.60 -24.38
N ASP A 111 10.34 -20.14 -25.07
CA ASP A 111 10.27 -20.72 -26.41
C ASP A 111 9.29 -21.90 -26.52
N LYS A 112 8.90 -22.49 -25.38
CA LYS A 112 7.96 -23.60 -25.26
C LYS A 112 6.59 -23.16 -24.75
N GLY A 113 6.34 -21.85 -24.65
CA GLY A 113 5.05 -21.28 -24.29
C GLY A 113 4.76 -21.24 -22.78
N PHE A 114 5.65 -21.70 -21.91
CA PHE A 114 5.46 -21.59 -20.46
C PHE A 114 5.72 -20.15 -19.99
N LEU A 115 4.92 -19.67 -19.04
CA LEU A 115 5.06 -18.35 -18.46
C LEU A 115 5.82 -18.41 -17.13
N TRP A 116 6.71 -17.43 -16.92
CA TRP A 116 7.56 -17.29 -15.75
C TRP A 116 7.51 -15.85 -15.23
N ASP A 117 7.07 -15.66 -13.99
CA ASP A 117 7.19 -14.38 -13.28
C ASP A 117 8.63 -14.19 -12.76
N VAL A 118 9.03 -12.93 -12.54
CA VAL A 118 10.33 -12.57 -11.95
C VAL A 118 10.30 -12.77 -10.42
N GLY A 119 10.09 -14.01 -9.99
CA GLY A 119 9.71 -14.37 -8.62
C GLY A 119 8.20 -14.22 -8.37
N VAL A 120 7.64 -14.97 -7.43
CA VAL A 120 6.18 -15.08 -7.30
C VAL A 120 5.58 -13.91 -6.52
N HIS A 121 4.66 -13.20 -7.19
CA HIS A 121 3.96 -12.03 -6.69
C HIS A 121 2.44 -12.23 -6.69
N VAL A 122 1.87 -12.67 -5.57
CA VAL A 122 0.39 -12.70 -5.41
C VAL A 122 -0.15 -11.30 -5.13
N VAL A 123 -1.35 -10.96 -5.64
CA VAL A 123 -1.96 -9.65 -5.43
C VAL A 123 -2.80 -9.65 -4.15
N PHE A 124 -2.34 -8.85 -3.19
CA PHE A 124 -3.05 -8.37 -2.01
C PHE A 124 -2.74 -6.87 -1.86
N SER A 125 -3.57 -6.13 -1.12
CA SER A 125 -3.39 -4.67 -1.02
C SER A 125 -3.87 -4.07 0.29
N HIS A 126 -3.06 -3.16 0.81
CA HIS A 126 -3.40 -2.28 1.92
C HIS A 126 -3.97 -0.93 1.41
N TYR A 127 -4.23 -0.76 0.11
CA TYR A 127 -4.53 0.55 -0.50
C TYR A 127 -5.65 0.48 -1.56
N THR A 128 -6.71 1.25 -1.35
CA THR A 128 -7.85 1.36 -2.28
C THR A 128 -7.52 1.94 -3.66
N TYR A 129 -6.50 2.78 -3.78
CA TYR A 129 -6.05 3.41 -5.04
C TYR A 129 -5.24 2.41 -5.88
N PHE A 130 -4.39 1.60 -5.25
CA PHE A 130 -3.76 0.46 -5.91
C PHE A 130 -4.82 -0.55 -6.39
N ASP A 131 -5.76 -0.95 -5.53
CA ASP A 131 -6.87 -1.84 -5.91
C ASP A 131 -7.63 -1.28 -7.13
N ARG A 132 -7.96 0.03 -7.12
CA ARG A 132 -8.65 0.73 -8.21
C ARG A 132 -7.85 0.73 -9.52
N VAL A 133 -6.54 1.01 -9.46
CA VAL A 133 -5.68 1.01 -10.65
C VAL A 133 -5.55 -0.39 -11.23
N LEU A 134 -5.40 -1.42 -10.39
CA LEU A 134 -5.38 -2.81 -10.84
C LEU A 134 -6.72 -3.26 -11.43
N ASN A 135 -7.85 -2.79 -10.89
CA ASN A 135 -9.18 -3.05 -11.45
C ASN A 135 -9.39 -2.39 -12.83
N MET A 136 -8.72 -1.27 -13.12
CA MET A 136 -8.75 -0.65 -14.45
C MET A 136 -7.76 -1.30 -15.43
N ALA A 137 -6.64 -1.84 -14.95
CA ALA A 137 -5.57 -2.40 -15.78
C ALA A 137 -5.79 -3.88 -16.17
N VAL A 138 -6.53 -4.66 -15.35
CA VAL A 138 -6.67 -6.11 -15.53
C VAL A 138 -8.16 -6.48 -15.61
N PRO A 139 -8.65 -6.92 -16.80
CA PRO A 139 -10.07 -7.19 -17.00
C PRO A 139 -10.55 -8.51 -16.37
N GLU A 140 -9.67 -9.51 -16.24
CA GLU A 140 -10.01 -10.83 -15.70
C GLU A 140 -9.01 -11.30 -14.64
N TRP A 141 -9.56 -11.80 -13.53
CA TRP A 141 -8.82 -12.22 -12.34
C TRP A 141 -9.21 -13.65 -11.94
N ASN A 142 -8.20 -14.50 -11.75
CA ASN A 142 -8.37 -15.79 -11.09
C ASN A 142 -8.28 -15.58 -9.57
N TYR A 143 -9.28 -16.06 -8.84
CA TYR A 143 -9.31 -16.04 -7.37
C TYR A 143 -8.92 -17.42 -6.84
N ARG A 144 -7.96 -17.49 -5.92
CA ARG A 144 -7.45 -18.75 -5.34
C ARG A 144 -7.44 -18.67 -3.81
N ARG A 145 -7.85 -19.75 -3.12
CA ARG A 145 -7.57 -19.94 -1.69
C ARG A 145 -6.09 -20.27 -1.53
N ARG A 146 -5.42 -19.69 -0.53
CA ARG A 146 -3.99 -19.92 -0.27
C ARG A 146 -3.74 -21.26 0.42
N GLY A 147 -3.18 -22.22 -0.30
CA GLY A 147 -2.56 -23.42 0.28
C GLY A 147 -1.07 -23.23 0.46
N SER A 148 -0.64 -22.67 1.61
CA SER A 148 0.79 -22.43 1.91
C SER A 148 1.28 -23.41 2.97
N PHE A 149 2.44 -24.03 2.73
CA PHE A 149 3.02 -25.05 3.62
C PHE A 149 4.53 -24.84 3.76
N ALA A 150 5.13 -25.38 4.82
CA ALA A 150 6.55 -25.72 4.84
C ALA A 150 6.72 -27.22 4.61
N PHE A 151 7.69 -27.63 3.78
CA PHE A 151 8.06 -29.03 3.59
C PHE A 151 9.42 -29.28 4.24
N MET A 152 9.40 -29.83 5.45
CA MET A 152 10.58 -29.91 6.32
C MET A 152 10.83 -31.31 6.86
N LYS A 153 12.10 -31.64 7.08
CA LYS A 153 12.55 -32.88 7.72
C LYS A 153 12.41 -32.74 9.25
N GLY A 154 11.74 -33.69 9.89
CA GLY A 154 11.68 -33.79 11.35
C GLY A 154 12.91 -34.44 11.97
N SER A 155 12.96 -34.51 13.29
CA SER A 155 14.00 -35.22 14.07
C SER A 155 13.94 -36.76 13.89
N ASP A 156 12.87 -37.28 13.29
CA ASP A 156 12.71 -38.69 12.87
C ASP A 156 13.11 -38.92 11.40
N ASP A 157 13.87 -37.98 10.83
CA ASP A 157 14.30 -37.95 9.43
C ASP A 157 13.18 -37.93 8.37
N THR A 158 11.90 -37.89 8.77
CA THR A 158 10.76 -37.96 7.87
C THR A 158 10.29 -36.57 7.46
N ARG A 159 10.10 -36.35 6.14
CA ARG A 159 9.67 -35.05 5.59
C ARG A 159 8.15 -34.89 5.64
N ARG A 160 7.67 -33.75 6.15
CA ARG A 160 6.25 -33.45 6.36
C ARG A 160 5.85 -32.10 5.78
N PHE A 161 4.59 -31.97 5.36
CA PHE A 161 3.97 -30.69 5.00
C PHE A 161 3.29 -30.06 6.23
N ILE A 162 3.96 -29.09 6.86
CA ILE A 162 3.40 -28.32 7.97
C ILE A 162 2.60 -27.13 7.39
N PRO A 163 1.31 -26.95 7.71
CA PRO A 163 0.53 -25.78 7.26
C PRO A 163 1.14 -24.46 7.74
N TYR A 164 1.14 -23.43 6.88
CA TYR A 164 1.68 -22.11 7.23
C TYR A 164 0.58 -21.18 7.79
N PRO A 165 0.77 -20.57 8.98
CA PRO A 165 2.03 -20.42 9.72
C PRO A 165 2.50 -21.67 10.47
N VAL A 166 3.79 -22.03 10.32
CA VAL A 166 4.40 -23.22 10.93
C VAL A 166 4.30 -23.17 12.46
N GLN A 167 4.48 -21.98 13.03
CA GLN A 167 4.37 -21.72 14.46
C GLN A 167 3.02 -22.11 15.08
N ASN A 168 1.91 -22.04 14.33
CA ASN A 168 0.57 -22.37 14.83
C ASN A 168 0.20 -23.83 14.58
N ASN A 169 1.05 -24.60 13.89
CA ASN A 169 0.74 -25.94 13.38
C ASN A 169 1.80 -26.98 13.76
N ILE A 170 2.49 -26.79 14.89
CA ILE A 170 3.48 -27.75 15.43
C ILE A 170 2.89 -29.14 15.76
N HIS A 171 1.56 -29.26 15.83
CA HIS A 171 0.85 -30.54 15.95
C HIS A 171 1.14 -31.51 14.77
N VAL A 172 1.58 -30.99 13.62
CA VAL A 172 1.95 -31.78 12.41
C VAL A 172 3.45 -32.16 12.39
N MET A 173 4.27 -31.64 13.30
CA MET A 173 5.69 -32.02 13.40
C MET A 173 5.84 -33.46 13.96
N ASP A 174 7.05 -34.03 13.87
CA ASP A 174 7.36 -35.23 14.67
C ASP A 174 7.28 -34.90 16.16
N LYS A 175 7.15 -35.94 17.01
CA LYS A 175 6.92 -35.74 18.45
C LYS A 175 8.09 -35.09 19.19
N VAL A 176 9.33 -35.19 18.71
CA VAL A 176 10.50 -34.57 19.35
C VAL A 176 10.53 -33.07 19.02
N ASP A 177 10.41 -32.70 17.75
CA ASP A 177 10.36 -31.29 17.33
C ASP A 177 9.12 -30.57 17.88
N GLN A 178 7.97 -31.26 17.95
CA GLN A 178 6.74 -30.79 18.58
C GLN A 178 6.92 -30.51 20.07
N GLN A 179 7.48 -31.46 20.84
CA GLN A 179 7.71 -31.29 22.27
C GLN A 179 8.76 -30.20 22.56
N LYS A 180 9.86 -30.16 21.79
CA LYS A 180 10.87 -29.10 21.90
C LYS A 180 10.26 -27.71 21.62
N SER A 181 9.41 -27.61 20.59
CA SER A 181 8.72 -26.37 20.22
C SER A 181 7.71 -25.93 21.28
N LEU A 182 6.84 -26.84 21.75
CA LEU A 182 5.85 -26.54 22.79
C LEU A 182 6.53 -26.10 24.09
N LYS A 183 7.55 -26.82 24.55
CA LYS A 183 8.32 -26.45 25.75
C LYS A 183 8.90 -25.04 25.64
N GLY A 184 9.49 -24.69 24.50
CA GLY A 184 10.03 -23.35 24.26
C GLY A 184 8.95 -22.25 24.32
N LEU A 185 7.74 -22.53 23.81
CA LEU A 185 6.60 -21.62 23.92
C LEU A 185 6.09 -21.48 25.35
N GLU A 186 6.05 -22.56 26.13
CA GLU A 186 5.65 -22.54 27.55
C GLU A 186 6.66 -21.78 28.41
N GLU A 187 7.96 -21.93 28.15
CA GLU A 187 9.03 -21.22 28.87
C GLU A 187 8.95 -19.70 28.69
N ILE A 188 8.68 -19.20 27.48
CA ILE A 188 8.48 -17.76 27.23
C ILE A 188 7.12 -17.23 27.68
N THR A 189 6.09 -18.08 27.69
CA THR A 189 4.76 -17.70 28.22
C THR A 189 4.80 -17.55 29.74
N LYS A 190 5.55 -18.43 30.42
CA LYS A 190 5.78 -18.37 31.86
C LYS A 190 6.74 -17.25 32.28
N ASN A 191 7.75 -16.94 31.45
CA ASN A 191 8.78 -15.94 31.74
C ASN A 191 8.88 -14.90 30.59
N PRO A 192 7.85 -14.07 30.36
CA PRO A 192 7.82 -13.15 29.23
C PRO A 192 8.88 -12.05 29.35
N SER A 193 9.73 -11.90 28.31
CA SER A 193 10.76 -10.88 28.29
C SER A 193 10.20 -9.52 27.88
N THR A 194 10.46 -8.49 28.69
CA THR A 194 10.15 -7.09 28.40
C THR A 194 11.32 -6.32 27.76
N ARG A 195 12.51 -6.93 27.66
CA ARG A 195 13.70 -6.30 27.07
C ARG A 195 13.50 -6.10 25.57
N LYS A 196 13.72 -4.89 25.05
CA LYS A 196 13.78 -4.66 23.60
C LYS A 196 14.90 -5.53 22.98
N PRO A 197 14.62 -6.36 21.96
CA PRO A 197 15.63 -7.18 21.32
C PRO A 197 16.54 -6.33 20.41
N ASN A 198 17.84 -6.61 20.48
CA ASN A 198 18.91 -5.93 19.75
C ASN A 198 18.93 -6.31 18.26
N ASN A 199 18.53 -7.55 17.96
CA ASN A 199 18.55 -8.16 16.63
C ASN A 199 17.34 -9.08 16.43
N PHE A 200 17.23 -9.70 15.26
CA PHE A 200 16.13 -10.58 14.92
C PHE A 200 16.19 -11.93 15.65
N ASP A 201 17.37 -12.50 15.93
CA ASP A 201 17.50 -13.75 16.70
C ASP A 201 16.95 -13.61 18.13
N GLU A 202 17.29 -12.52 18.83
CA GLU A 202 16.72 -12.20 20.15
C GLU A 202 15.19 -12.04 20.07
N TRP A 203 14.67 -11.41 19.01
CA TRP A 203 13.23 -11.26 18.82
C TRP A 203 12.54 -12.61 18.55
N LEU A 204 13.15 -13.50 17.76
CA LEU A 204 12.64 -14.85 17.50
C LEU A 204 12.57 -15.65 18.81
N LEU A 205 13.63 -15.66 19.60
CA LEU A 205 13.65 -16.33 20.91
C LEU A 205 12.56 -15.79 21.84
N GLN A 206 12.35 -14.47 21.88
CA GLN A 206 11.30 -13.83 22.67
C GLN A 206 9.86 -14.13 22.21
N LYS A 207 9.66 -14.67 21.01
CA LYS A 207 8.32 -14.92 20.42
C LYS A 207 8.01 -16.39 20.11
N PHE A 208 9.04 -17.25 20.06
CA PHE A 208 8.91 -18.66 19.70
C PHE A 208 9.65 -19.62 20.66
N GLY A 209 10.49 -19.11 21.55
CA GLY A 209 11.39 -19.92 22.38
C GLY A 209 12.48 -20.64 21.56
N GLU A 210 13.41 -21.31 22.22
CA GLU A 210 14.56 -21.95 21.56
C GLU A 210 14.11 -23.04 20.58
N GLY A 211 13.13 -23.86 20.96
CA GLY A 211 12.69 -25.05 20.21
C GLY A 211 12.24 -24.74 18.79
N LEU A 212 11.18 -23.95 18.65
CA LEU A 212 10.62 -23.56 17.35
C LEU A 212 11.56 -22.61 16.57
N THR A 213 12.41 -21.86 17.29
CA THR A 213 13.44 -21.02 16.67
C THR A 213 14.50 -21.87 15.97
N ASP A 214 14.95 -22.97 16.57
CA ASP A 214 15.88 -23.93 15.94
C ASP A 214 15.20 -24.77 14.85
N VAL A 215 14.03 -25.34 15.15
CA VAL A 215 13.33 -26.32 14.30
C VAL A 215 12.98 -25.70 12.94
N PHE A 216 12.56 -24.43 12.93
CA PHE A 216 12.13 -23.74 11.71
C PHE A 216 12.75 -22.36 11.50
N MET A 217 12.67 -21.44 12.48
CA MET A 217 12.88 -20.01 12.18
C MET A 217 14.30 -19.66 11.74
N ARG A 218 15.33 -20.14 12.45
CA ARG A 218 16.75 -19.92 12.10
C ARG A 218 17.10 -20.56 10.77
N LYS A 219 16.68 -21.82 10.54
CA LYS A 219 16.89 -22.55 9.28
C LYS A 219 16.33 -21.74 8.09
N TYR A 220 15.03 -21.43 8.13
CA TYR A 220 14.35 -20.76 7.02
C TYR A 220 14.89 -19.35 6.78
N ASN A 221 15.10 -18.55 7.82
CA ASN A 221 15.55 -17.17 7.67
C ASN A 221 16.99 -17.09 7.15
N ARG A 222 17.92 -17.95 7.60
CA ARG A 222 19.26 -18.03 7.00
C ARG A 222 19.20 -18.38 5.50
N LYS A 223 18.28 -19.26 5.09
CA LYS A 223 18.15 -19.71 3.70
C LYS A 223 17.57 -18.66 2.74
N ILE A 224 16.66 -17.79 3.19
CA ILE A 224 16.11 -16.69 2.36
C ILE A 224 16.91 -15.38 2.46
N TRP A 225 17.47 -15.04 3.63
CA TRP A 225 18.20 -13.79 3.85
C TRP A 225 19.71 -13.91 3.66
N THR A 226 20.26 -15.12 3.60
CA THR A 226 21.70 -15.41 3.37
C THR A 226 22.67 -14.82 4.41
N VAL A 227 22.16 -14.34 5.54
CA VAL A 227 22.87 -13.79 6.70
C VAL A 227 22.37 -14.47 7.98
N ASP A 228 23.08 -14.32 9.10
CA ASP A 228 22.58 -14.82 10.38
C ASP A 228 21.46 -13.95 10.94
N THR A 229 20.54 -14.57 11.69
CA THR A 229 19.45 -13.88 12.40
C THR A 229 19.98 -12.83 13.41
N LYS A 230 21.23 -12.93 13.86
CA LYS A 230 21.88 -11.93 14.73
C LYS A 230 22.38 -10.68 13.99
N GLU A 231 22.52 -10.74 12.67
CA GLU A 231 22.99 -9.64 11.80
C GLU A 231 21.84 -8.77 11.24
N MET A 232 20.60 -9.23 11.44
CA MET A 232 19.37 -8.56 11.05
C MET A 232 18.79 -7.76 12.22
N ASN A 233 18.18 -6.61 11.94
CA ASN A 233 17.34 -5.88 12.89
C ASN A 233 15.95 -6.53 13.01
N SER A 234 15.19 -6.15 14.03
CA SER A 234 13.85 -6.68 14.34
C SER A 234 12.69 -5.71 14.03
N ALA A 235 12.95 -4.54 13.44
CA ALA A 235 11.93 -3.50 13.22
C ALA A 235 10.92 -3.85 12.11
N TRP A 236 11.35 -4.61 11.10
CA TRP A 236 10.58 -4.98 9.91
C TRP A 236 9.53 -6.08 10.13
N VAL A 237 9.54 -6.76 11.28
CA VAL A 237 8.81 -8.03 11.48
C VAL A 237 7.29 -7.87 11.52
N GLY A 238 6.79 -6.72 12.01
CA GLY A 238 5.39 -6.27 12.06
C GLY A 238 4.32 -7.34 11.79
N GLU A 239 3.65 -7.22 10.64
CA GLU A 239 2.65 -8.20 10.17
C GLU A 239 3.25 -9.38 9.39
N ARG A 240 4.58 -9.38 9.17
CA ARG A 240 5.28 -10.40 8.36
C ARG A 240 5.44 -11.73 9.10
N VAL A 241 5.29 -11.75 10.42
CA VAL A 241 5.53 -12.91 11.26
C VAL A 241 4.42 -13.09 12.30
N ALA A 242 3.64 -14.17 12.18
CA ALA A 242 2.58 -14.51 13.14
C ALA A 242 3.16 -14.82 14.53
N VAL A 243 2.60 -14.21 15.58
CA VAL A 243 2.81 -14.64 16.98
C VAL A 243 1.85 -15.80 17.26
N PRO A 244 2.29 -16.91 17.88
CA PRO A 244 1.44 -18.08 18.12
C PRO A 244 0.54 -17.89 19.34
N ASP A 245 -0.66 -18.45 19.28
CA ASP A 245 -1.49 -18.71 20.46
C ASP A 245 -1.15 -20.10 21.00
N ILE A 246 -0.67 -20.16 22.25
CA ILE A 246 -0.19 -21.41 22.86
C ILE A 246 -1.33 -22.35 23.26
N GLU A 247 -2.51 -21.82 23.59
CA GLU A 247 -3.66 -22.63 23.97
C GLU A 247 -4.40 -23.14 22.73
N GLU A 248 -4.45 -22.38 21.62
CA GLU A 248 -4.84 -22.90 20.30
C GLU A 248 -3.94 -24.09 19.90
N ILE A 249 -2.62 -23.96 20.07
CA ILE A 249 -1.65 -25.02 19.77
C ILE A 249 -1.87 -26.25 20.65
N LYS A 250 -2.05 -26.08 21.97
CA LYS A 250 -2.32 -27.20 22.89
C LYS A 250 -3.64 -27.90 22.57
N THR A 251 -4.69 -27.14 22.23
CA THR A 251 -5.96 -27.71 21.77
C THR A 251 -5.73 -28.60 20.54
N LYS A 252 -5.02 -28.10 19.51
CA LYS A 252 -4.74 -28.86 18.29
C LYS A 252 -3.89 -30.11 18.52
N ILE A 253 -2.88 -30.05 19.39
CA ILE A 253 -2.09 -31.23 19.78
C ILE A 253 -3.01 -32.27 20.46
N LYS A 254 -3.90 -31.83 21.35
CA LYS A 254 -4.86 -32.71 22.03
C LYS A 254 -5.95 -33.25 21.08
N GLU A 255 -6.37 -32.50 20.06
CA GLU A 255 -7.27 -32.98 19.01
C GLU A 255 -6.61 -34.15 18.24
N VAL A 256 -5.37 -33.95 17.76
CA VAL A 256 -4.62 -34.99 17.03
C VAL A 256 -4.31 -36.21 17.89
N ASP A 257 -3.90 -36.02 19.15
CA ASP A 257 -3.55 -37.13 20.05
C ASP A 257 -4.77 -37.94 20.51
N ASN A 258 -5.98 -37.38 20.39
CA ASN A 258 -7.24 -38.12 20.54
C ASN A 258 -7.76 -38.73 19.22
N GLY A 259 -6.99 -38.66 18.13
CA GLY A 259 -7.38 -39.21 16.82
C GLY A 259 -8.41 -38.38 16.05
N THR A 260 -8.46 -37.06 16.27
CA THR A 260 -9.37 -36.14 15.56
C THR A 260 -8.61 -35.13 14.69
N ASP A 261 -9.17 -34.79 13.54
CA ASP A 261 -8.56 -33.82 12.60
C ASP A 261 -8.59 -32.40 13.19
N ALA A 262 -7.42 -31.89 13.57
CA ALA A 262 -7.25 -30.52 14.04
C ALA A 262 -7.60 -29.50 12.95
N LYS A 263 -8.28 -28.41 13.33
CA LYS A 263 -8.71 -27.38 12.36
C LYS A 263 -7.55 -26.49 11.91
N ASP A 264 -7.32 -26.43 10.60
CA ASP A 264 -6.34 -25.55 9.96
C ASP A 264 -6.58 -24.07 10.31
N SER A 265 -5.49 -23.31 10.52
CA SER A 265 -5.58 -21.90 10.89
C SER A 265 -5.75 -21.01 9.65
N ASP A 266 -6.93 -20.39 9.53
CA ASP A 266 -7.32 -19.47 8.44
C ASP A 266 -6.59 -18.10 8.50
N TRP A 267 -5.29 -18.10 8.80
CA TRP A 267 -4.50 -16.94 9.20
C TRP A 267 -4.00 -16.07 8.04
N GLY A 268 -3.97 -14.75 8.27
CA GLY A 268 -3.24 -13.75 7.49
C GLY A 268 -4.00 -13.16 6.29
N PRO A 269 -3.62 -11.96 5.82
CA PRO A 269 -4.39 -11.17 4.85
C PRO A 269 -4.62 -11.89 3.51
N ASN A 270 -3.72 -12.80 3.14
CA ASN A 270 -3.72 -13.48 1.84
C ASN A 270 -4.47 -14.81 1.87
N ARG A 271 -5.44 -15.02 2.78
CA ARG A 271 -6.26 -16.25 2.87
C ARG A 271 -6.91 -16.61 1.52
N PHE A 272 -7.36 -15.58 0.81
CA PHE A 272 -7.60 -15.60 -0.62
C PHE A 272 -6.68 -14.57 -1.27
N PHE A 273 -6.22 -14.84 -2.49
CA PHE A 273 -5.53 -13.87 -3.33
C PHE A 273 -6.11 -13.88 -4.73
N ARG A 274 -5.90 -12.78 -5.46
CA ARG A 274 -6.18 -12.69 -6.89
C ARG A 274 -4.89 -12.74 -7.70
N PHE A 275 -4.98 -13.28 -8.90
CA PHE A 275 -3.89 -13.34 -9.86
C PHE A 275 -4.44 -13.06 -11.26
N PRO A 276 -3.77 -12.26 -12.12
CA PRO A 276 -4.28 -11.95 -13.45
C PRO A 276 -4.47 -13.22 -14.28
N LYS A 277 -5.57 -13.31 -15.03
CA LYS A 277 -5.89 -14.51 -15.84
C LYS A 277 -4.89 -14.73 -16.99
N TYR A 278 -4.26 -13.67 -17.50
CA TYR A 278 -3.33 -13.73 -18.63
C TYR A 278 -2.05 -12.94 -18.38
N ASN A 279 -0.93 -13.40 -18.95
CA ASN A 279 0.38 -12.74 -19.01
C ASN A 279 1.05 -12.42 -17.66
N GLY A 280 0.61 -13.08 -16.57
CA GLY A 280 1.29 -13.07 -15.28
C GLY A 280 1.33 -11.70 -14.62
N THR A 281 2.17 -11.54 -13.59
CA THR A 281 2.30 -10.26 -12.87
C THR A 281 2.74 -9.12 -13.80
N GLY A 282 3.58 -9.40 -14.81
CA GLY A 282 4.00 -8.44 -15.82
C GLY A 282 2.84 -7.90 -16.67
N GLY A 283 1.84 -8.73 -16.97
CA GLY A 283 0.63 -8.32 -17.67
C GLY A 283 -0.13 -7.17 -16.96
N ILE A 284 -0.08 -7.13 -15.62
CA ILE A 284 -0.62 -6.03 -14.81
C ILE A 284 0.12 -4.73 -15.15
N TRP A 285 1.44 -4.74 -15.10
CA TRP A 285 2.28 -3.54 -15.19
C TRP A 285 2.42 -3.02 -16.61
N GLU A 286 2.44 -3.92 -17.59
CA GLU A 286 2.29 -3.56 -19.00
C GLU A 286 0.92 -2.91 -19.27
N SER A 287 -0.16 -3.36 -18.63
CA SER A 287 -1.46 -2.69 -18.73
C SER A 287 -1.50 -1.34 -18.01
N VAL A 288 -0.93 -1.21 -16.81
CA VAL A 288 -0.83 0.10 -16.13
C VAL A 288 -0.02 1.09 -16.96
N ALA A 289 1.05 0.66 -17.63
CA ALA A 289 1.80 1.50 -18.56
C ALA A 289 0.96 1.91 -19.80
N ARG A 290 0.15 1.00 -20.36
CA ARG A 290 -0.79 1.29 -21.46
C ARG A 290 -1.89 2.32 -21.10
N MET A 291 -2.14 2.56 -19.81
CA MET A 291 -3.06 3.62 -19.35
C MET A 291 -2.44 5.03 -19.38
N LEU A 292 -1.16 5.16 -19.70
CA LEU A 292 -0.38 6.40 -19.61
C LEU A 292 0.10 6.85 -20.99
N PRO A 293 0.44 8.15 -21.19
CA PRO A 293 0.89 8.65 -22.47
C PRO A 293 2.21 7.98 -22.90
N SER A 294 2.18 7.25 -24.02
CA SER A 294 3.32 6.46 -24.50
C SER A 294 4.60 7.30 -24.69
N HIS A 295 4.47 8.56 -25.10
CA HIS A 295 5.58 9.49 -25.29
C HIS A 295 6.31 9.91 -24.00
N TRP A 296 5.82 9.54 -22.81
CA TRP A 296 6.58 9.70 -21.56
C TRP A 296 7.67 8.65 -21.42
N PHE A 297 7.52 7.46 -22.02
CA PHE A 297 8.42 6.34 -21.83
C PHE A 297 9.56 6.35 -22.85
N ARG A 298 10.78 6.08 -22.37
CA ARG A 298 11.97 5.81 -23.17
C ARG A 298 12.56 4.49 -22.71
N PHE A 299 12.32 3.45 -23.50
CA PHE A 299 12.85 2.10 -23.28
C PHE A 299 14.21 1.93 -23.98
N HIS A 300 15.04 1.03 -23.48
CA HIS A 300 16.45 0.89 -23.89
C HIS A 300 17.31 2.14 -23.67
N GLU A 301 17.00 2.89 -22.61
CA GLU A 301 17.72 4.09 -22.17
C GLU A 301 18.23 3.92 -20.74
N LYS A 302 19.54 3.66 -20.61
CA LYS A 302 20.25 3.44 -19.35
C LYS A 302 20.79 4.76 -18.82
N VAL A 303 20.53 5.09 -17.56
CA VAL A 303 21.20 6.23 -16.90
C VAL A 303 22.61 5.83 -16.50
N THR A 304 23.60 6.63 -16.90
CA THR A 304 25.03 6.35 -16.69
C THR A 304 25.76 7.38 -15.82
N ALA A 305 25.22 8.59 -15.65
CA ALA A 305 25.68 9.57 -14.67
C ALA A 305 24.59 10.59 -14.33
N ILE A 306 24.64 11.19 -13.14
CA ILE A 306 23.72 12.26 -12.72
C ILE A 306 24.49 13.37 -12.00
N ASN A 307 24.68 14.51 -12.66
CA ASN A 307 25.22 15.71 -12.03
C ASN A 307 24.10 16.45 -11.30
N ILE A 308 24.05 16.32 -9.97
CA ILE A 308 22.94 16.85 -9.16
C ILE A 308 23.00 18.37 -8.99
N ASP A 309 24.20 18.96 -9.03
CA ASP A 309 24.43 20.41 -8.91
C ASP A 309 23.82 21.17 -10.09
N ARG A 310 23.97 20.62 -11.30
CA ARG A 310 23.41 21.17 -12.55
C ARG A 310 22.03 20.60 -12.90
N LYS A 311 21.54 19.63 -12.12
CA LYS A 311 20.38 18.76 -12.40
C LYS A 311 20.40 18.18 -13.83
N ILE A 312 21.50 17.53 -14.21
CA ILE A 312 21.69 16.89 -15.51
C ILE A 312 21.84 15.38 -15.33
N ILE A 313 21.13 14.61 -16.15
CA ILE A 313 21.23 13.15 -16.27
C ILE A 313 21.87 12.83 -17.63
N THR A 314 22.90 11.99 -17.63
CA THR A 314 23.49 11.39 -18.82
C THR A 314 22.87 10.02 -19.06
N VAL A 315 22.45 9.79 -20.31
CA VAL A 315 21.75 8.59 -20.75
C VAL A 315 22.51 7.94 -21.90
N GLU A 316 22.68 6.63 -21.80
CA GLU A 316 23.12 5.75 -22.86
C GLU A 316 21.86 5.10 -23.50
N ALA A 317 21.65 5.35 -24.80
CA ALA A 317 20.47 4.90 -25.53
C ALA A 317 20.84 3.91 -26.66
N GLY A 318 20.09 2.81 -26.74
CA GLY A 318 20.18 1.82 -27.82
C GLY A 318 20.60 0.42 -27.39
N THR A 319 20.08 -0.59 -28.09
CA THR A 319 20.38 -2.02 -27.89
C THR A 319 21.60 -2.52 -28.67
N GLY A 320 21.93 -1.89 -29.79
CA GLY A 320 23.06 -2.21 -30.65
C GLY A 320 24.14 -1.13 -30.59
N VAL A 321 24.18 -0.25 -31.60
CA VAL A 321 25.02 0.96 -31.55
C VAL A 321 24.51 1.86 -30.42
N LYS A 322 25.36 2.10 -29.42
CA LYS A 322 25.02 2.90 -28.25
C LYS A 322 25.34 4.37 -28.45
N THR A 323 24.35 5.22 -28.22
CA THR A 323 24.47 6.68 -28.30
C THR A 323 24.41 7.27 -26.90
N HIS A 324 25.07 8.41 -26.69
CA HIS A 324 25.06 9.12 -25.41
C HIS A 324 24.46 10.51 -25.57
N TYR A 325 23.53 10.86 -24.69
CA TYR A 325 22.92 12.19 -24.63
C TYR A 325 22.71 12.64 -23.19
N SER A 326 22.40 13.92 -23.00
CA SER A 326 22.06 14.47 -21.69
C SER A 326 20.69 15.14 -21.70
N LEU A 327 19.93 14.95 -20.63
CA LEU A 327 18.70 15.69 -20.34
C LEU A 327 18.78 16.29 -18.94
N ALA A 328 18.04 17.38 -18.71
CA ALA A 328 18.09 18.08 -17.44
C ALA A 328 16.71 18.10 -16.76
N TYR A 329 16.68 17.93 -15.44
CA TYR A 329 15.47 17.81 -14.63
C TYR A 329 15.26 19.03 -13.72
N ASP A 330 14.09 19.09 -13.08
CA ASP A 330 13.78 19.97 -11.95
C ASP A 330 13.46 19.14 -10.70
N THR A 331 12.72 18.02 -10.87
CA THR A 331 12.51 16.98 -9.84
C THR A 331 12.85 15.61 -10.40
N LEU A 332 13.48 14.76 -9.59
CA LEU A 332 13.88 13.39 -9.97
C LEU A 332 13.27 12.36 -9.02
N ILE A 333 12.62 11.34 -9.57
CA ILE A 333 12.18 10.14 -8.87
C ILE A 333 13.09 8.99 -9.31
N SER A 334 13.79 8.36 -8.38
CA SER A 334 14.59 7.16 -8.67
C SER A 334 13.93 5.92 -8.09
N THR A 335 13.84 4.86 -8.90
CA THR A 335 13.36 3.54 -8.45
C THR A 335 14.41 2.45 -8.62
N ALA A 336 15.60 2.82 -9.09
CA ALA A 336 16.80 1.98 -9.12
C ALA A 336 17.30 1.68 -7.68
N PRO A 337 18.12 0.62 -7.50
CA PRO A 337 18.74 0.33 -6.21
C PRO A 337 19.57 1.50 -5.66
N LEU A 338 19.44 1.80 -4.37
CA LEU A 338 20.03 3.00 -3.76
C LEU A 338 21.57 3.01 -3.80
N ASP A 339 22.20 1.84 -3.69
CA ASP A 339 23.64 1.62 -3.87
C ASP A 339 24.08 1.95 -5.31
N VAL A 340 23.43 1.35 -6.30
CA VAL A 340 23.68 1.64 -7.73
C VAL A 340 23.44 3.13 -8.01
N PHE A 341 22.28 3.65 -7.62
CA PHE A 341 21.87 5.03 -7.87
C PHE A 341 22.82 6.07 -7.26
N THR A 342 23.25 5.90 -6.01
CA THR A 342 24.20 6.84 -5.38
C THR A 342 25.57 6.81 -6.05
N SER A 343 26.05 5.66 -6.53
CA SER A 343 27.31 5.58 -7.29
C SER A 343 27.28 6.29 -8.66
N LEU A 344 26.08 6.54 -9.23
CA LEU A 344 25.93 7.32 -10.46
C LEU A 344 25.92 8.84 -10.23
N LEU A 345 25.84 9.31 -8.97
CA LEU A 345 25.74 10.73 -8.65
C LEU A 345 27.10 11.44 -8.73
N GLN A 346 27.06 12.70 -9.16
CA GLN A 346 28.20 13.61 -9.26
C GLN A 346 27.83 14.97 -8.67
N SER A 347 28.67 15.49 -7.78
CA SER A 347 28.47 16.77 -7.07
C SER A 347 29.82 17.30 -6.58
N ASN A 348 29.91 18.63 -6.41
CA ASN A 348 30.99 19.26 -5.65
C ASN A 348 30.73 19.23 -4.12
N ASP A 349 29.55 18.76 -3.68
CA ASP A 349 29.22 18.56 -2.28
C ASP A 349 30.04 17.39 -1.70
N ILE A 350 31.00 17.72 -0.84
CA ILE A 350 31.92 16.76 -0.19
C ILE A 350 31.16 15.64 0.57
N SER A 351 29.92 15.88 1.02
CA SER A 351 29.11 14.86 1.69
C SER A 351 28.63 13.73 0.76
N LEU A 352 28.67 13.90 -0.57
CA LEU A 352 28.31 12.86 -1.53
C LEU A 352 29.14 11.56 -1.34
N TRP A 353 30.46 11.68 -1.11
CA TRP A 353 31.31 10.51 -0.85
C TRP A 353 30.82 9.72 0.37
N GLN A 354 30.41 10.42 1.44
CA GLN A 354 29.86 9.77 2.63
C GLN A 354 28.52 9.08 2.33
N MET A 355 27.67 9.66 1.48
CA MET A 355 26.41 9.02 1.07
C MET A 355 26.66 7.75 0.24
N GLN A 356 27.67 7.77 -0.66
CA GLN A 356 28.08 6.62 -1.45
C GLN A 356 28.66 5.49 -0.57
N GLU A 357 29.50 5.82 0.41
CA GLU A 357 30.09 4.84 1.34
C GLU A 357 29.11 4.34 2.42
N LEU A 358 28.04 5.09 2.71
CA LEU A 358 26.92 4.58 3.50
C LEU A 358 26.03 3.66 2.67
N ALA A 359 25.80 3.97 1.38
CA ALA A 359 25.01 3.14 0.49
C ALA A 359 25.70 1.81 0.14
N SER A 360 27.03 1.79 -0.01
CA SER A 360 27.83 0.59 -0.25
C SER A 360 27.72 -0.46 0.87
N GLN A 361 27.34 -0.04 2.08
CA GLN A 361 27.10 -0.90 3.25
C GLN A 361 25.67 -1.49 3.32
N LEU A 362 24.80 -1.17 2.35
CA LEU A 362 23.47 -1.76 2.29
C LEU A 362 23.53 -3.23 1.83
N VAL A 363 22.88 -4.10 2.60
CA VAL A 363 22.92 -5.55 2.39
C VAL A 363 21.72 -5.98 1.55
N HIS A 364 21.96 -6.79 0.53
CA HIS A 364 20.93 -7.44 -0.27
C HIS A 364 21.26 -8.91 -0.52
N THR A 365 20.26 -9.73 -0.83
CA THR A 365 20.49 -11.04 -1.45
C THR A 365 20.50 -10.92 -2.96
N HIS A 366 21.31 -11.72 -3.63
CA HIS A 366 21.07 -12.10 -5.01
C HIS A 366 19.94 -13.15 -5.02
N THR A 367 19.18 -13.29 -6.11
CA THR A 367 18.11 -14.30 -6.20
C THR A 367 18.05 -14.93 -7.58
N HIS A 368 17.96 -16.26 -7.63
CA HIS A 368 17.79 -17.01 -8.87
C HIS A 368 16.38 -17.58 -8.94
N ILE A 369 15.74 -17.37 -10.08
CA ILE A 369 14.46 -17.95 -10.45
C ILE A 369 14.76 -19.11 -11.40
N VAL A 370 14.36 -20.33 -11.01
CA VAL A 370 14.46 -21.54 -11.84
C VAL A 370 13.04 -22.01 -12.14
N GLY A 371 12.65 -21.93 -13.41
CA GLY A 371 11.36 -22.41 -13.90
C GLY A 371 11.49 -23.80 -14.51
N ILE A 372 10.63 -24.73 -14.13
CA ILE A 372 10.64 -26.13 -14.59
C ILE A 372 9.26 -26.42 -15.17
N GLY A 373 9.17 -26.46 -16.50
CA GLY A 373 7.97 -26.83 -17.25
C GLY A 373 7.87 -28.34 -17.37
N LEU A 374 6.72 -28.90 -17.04
CA LEU A 374 6.53 -30.34 -16.79
C LEU A 374 5.36 -30.87 -17.61
N THR A 375 5.50 -32.08 -18.14
CA THR A 375 4.41 -32.83 -18.81
C THR A 375 3.56 -33.61 -17.79
N GLY A 376 2.36 -34.00 -18.20
CA GLY A 376 1.39 -34.73 -17.39
C GLY A 376 0.60 -33.81 -16.45
N GLN A 377 0.18 -34.37 -15.32
CA GLN A 377 -0.68 -33.68 -14.35
C GLN A 377 0.01 -33.48 -13.01
N LEU A 378 -0.38 -32.42 -12.28
CA LEU A 378 0.08 -32.12 -10.93
C LEU A 378 -0.14 -33.31 -9.98
N PRO A 379 0.92 -33.89 -9.39
CA PRO A 379 0.77 -35.03 -8.48
C PRO A 379 -0.11 -34.73 -7.25
N ARG A 380 -0.83 -35.75 -6.76
CA ARG A 380 -1.76 -35.63 -5.61
C ARG A 380 -1.10 -35.01 -4.36
N ILE A 381 0.20 -35.26 -4.15
CA ILE A 381 0.99 -34.70 -3.04
C ILE A 381 1.14 -33.16 -3.12
N LEU A 382 1.07 -32.56 -4.31
CA LEU A 382 1.11 -31.10 -4.54
C LEU A 382 -0.28 -30.46 -4.77
N THR A 383 -1.32 -31.27 -4.93
CA THR A 383 -2.70 -30.77 -5.12
C THR A 383 -3.15 -29.87 -3.97
N GLY A 384 -3.89 -28.81 -4.29
CA GLY A 384 -4.37 -27.81 -3.33
C GLY A 384 -3.33 -26.84 -2.80
N LYS A 385 -2.05 -26.99 -3.18
CA LYS A 385 -0.95 -26.11 -2.74
C LYS A 385 -0.72 -24.98 -3.73
N SER A 386 -0.47 -23.79 -3.20
CA SER A 386 -0.08 -22.58 -3.94
C SER A 386 1.46 -22.49 -3.98
N TRP A 387 2.09 -22.40 -2.81
CA TRP A 387 3.54 -22.42 -2.65
C TRP A 387 3.97 -23.17 -1.39
N VAL A 388 5.24 -23.61 -1.38
CA VAL A 388 5.86 -24.41 -0.32
C VAL A 388 7.19 -23.77 0.06
N TYR A 389 7.48 -23.71 1.36
CA TYR A 389 8.75 -23.26 1.93
C TYR A 389 9.65 -24.45 2.30
N PHE A 390 10.96 -24.31 2.13
CA PHE A 390 11.92 -25.40 2.37
C PHE A 390 13.04 -24.91 3.29
N PRO A 391 12.97 -25.17 4.62
CA PRO A 391 13.93 -24.62 5.58
C PRO A 391 15.27 -25.36 5.57
N ASP A 392 15.29 -26.66 5.26
CA ASP A 392 16.48 -27.50 5.38
C ASP A 392 17.44 -27.31 4.19
N SER A 393 18.71 -27.71 4.37
CA SER A 393 19.80 -27.51 3.39
C SER A 393 19.91 -28.57 2.29
N ASP A 394 18.98 -29.53 2.23
CA ASP A 394 18.94 -30.60 1.21
C ASP A 394 18.29 -30.17 -0.14
N SER A 395 18.10 -28.86 -0.33
CA SER A 395 17.65 -28.22 -1.58
C SER A 395 18.23 -26.81 -1.70
N PRO A 396 18.49 -26.29 -2.91
CA PRO A 396 18.98 -24.92 -3.07
C PRO A 396 17.90 -23.87 -2.81
N PHE A 397 16.64 -24.17 -3.13
CA PHE A 397 15.53 -23.21 -3.07
C PHE A 397 14.98 -23.02 -1.65
N TYR A 398 14.62 -21.78 -1.29
CA TYR A 398 13.86 -21.49 -0.06
C TYR A 398 12.35 -21.62 -0.29
N ARG A 399 11.88 -21.45 -1.54
CA ARG A 399 10.47 -21.53 -1.93
C ARG A 399 10.30 -22.22 -3.29
N VAL A 400 9.24 -23.00 -3.44
CA VAL A 400 8.74 -23.50 -4.74
C VAL A 400 7.25 -23.19 -4.85
N THR A 401 6.82 -22.74 -6.02
CA THR A 401 5.42 -22.43 -6.32
C THR A 401 4.92 -23.30 -7.47
N MET A 402 3.71 -23.83 -7.34
CA MET A 402 3.01 -24.56 -8.40
C MET A 402 2.37 -23.53 -9.33
N PHE A 403 3.19 -22.89 -10.17
CA PHE A 403 2.84 -21.63 -10.84
C PHE A 403 1.70 -21.80 -11.85
N SER A 404 1.56 -22.97 -12.49
CA SER A 404 0.41 -23.32 -13.32
C SER A 404 -0.93 -23.36 -12.57
N ASN A 405 -0.94 -23.53 -11.24
CA ASN A 405 -2.18 -23.50 -10.46
C ASN A 405 -2.80 -22.09 -10.38
N TYR A 406 -2.08 -21.05 -10.82
CA TYR A 406 -2.57 -19.68 -10.74
C TYR A 406 -3.43 -19.33 -11.95
N SER A 407 -2.94 -19.58 -13.17
CA SER A 407 -3.74 -19.54 -14.40
C SER A 407 -3.33 -20.60 -15.42
N ASP A 408 -4.31 -21.07 -16.17
CA ASP A 408 -4.15 -21.99 -17.29
C ASP A 408 -3.29 -21.37 -18.41
N ASP A 409 -3.30 -20.04 -18.54
CA ASP A 409 -2.42 -19.27 -19.45
C ASP A 409 -0.91 -19.46 -19.18
N HIS A 410 -0.53 -20.02 -18.03
CA HIS A 410 0.89 -20.17 -17.66
C HIS A 410 1.60 -21.34 -18.35
N VAL A 411 0.87 -22.18 -19.11
CA VAL A 411 1.38 -23.37 -19.78
C VAL A 411 0.92 -23.41 -21.24
N PRO A 412 1.67 -24.04 -22.17
CA PRO A 412 1.29 -24.07 -23.59
C PRO A 412 -0.01 -24.86 -23.86
N LYS A 413 -0.34 -25.84 -23.02
CA LYS A 413 -1.57 -26.64 -23.13
C LYS A 413 -2.05 -27.11 -21.74
N PRO A 414 -3.09 -26.50 -21.16
CA PRO A 414 -3.62 -26.87 -19.85
C PRO A 414 -4.06 -28.34 -19.79
N GLY A 415 -3.85 -28.99 -18.64
CA GLY A 415 -4.21 -30.39 -18.41
C GLY A 415 -3.21 -31.43 -18.95
N GLU A 416 -2.36 -31.05 -19.92
CA GLU A 416 -1.23 -31.85 -20.41
C GLU A 416 0.14 -31.34 -19.94
N TYR A 417 0.21 -30.08 -19.50
CA TYR A 417 1.41 -29.49 -18.90
C TYR A 417 1.10 -28.74 -17.60
N TRP A 418 2.10 -28.68 -16.72
CA TRP A 418 2.09 -27.93 -15.46
C TRP A 418 3.48 -27.32 -15.20
N SER A 419 3.62 -26.46 -14.19
CA SER A 419 4.90 -25.80 -13.92
C SER A 419 5.21 -25.61 -12.43
N LEU A 420 6.49 -25.79 -12.11
CA LEU A 420 7.09 -25.41 -10.83
C LEU A 420 8.04 -24.23 -11.05
N MET A 421 7.99 -23.25 -10.15
CA MET A 421 8.98 -22.17 -10.11
C MET A 421 9.68 -22.16 -8.74
N CYS A 422 10.98 -22.43 -8.76
CA CYS A 422 11.87 -22.48 -7.62
C CYS A 422 12.56 -21.13 -7.44
N GLU A 423 12.65 -20.67 -6.18
CA GLU A 423 13.35 -19.43 -5.81
C GLU A 423 14.51 -19.75 -4.85
N ILE A 424 15.70 -19.27 -5.21
CA ILE A 424 16.98 -19.58 -4.57
C ILE A 424 17.63 -18.24 -4.20
N ALA A 425 18.13 -18.09 -2.97
CA ALA A 425 18.87 -16.89 -2.56
C ALA A 425 20.38 -17.15 -2.57
N GLU A 426 21.14 -16.26 -3.21
CA GLU A 426 22.61 -16.27 -3.22
C GLU A 426 23.13 -15.13 -2.30
N PRO A 427 24.13 -15.38 -1.44
CA PRO A 427 24.72 -14.34 -0.61
C PRO A 427 25.42 -13.26 -1.44
N GLN A 428 25.26 -11.99 -1.04
CA GLN A 428 25.88 -10.79 -1.67
C GLN A 428 27.39 -10.92 -1.94
N LYS A 429 28.07 -11.75 -1.14
CA LYS A 429 29.52 -11.99 -1.20
C LYS A 429 29.79 -13.50 -1.21
N SER A 430 29.47 -14.18 -2.31
CA SER A 430 29.84 -15.58 -2.50
C SER A 430 31.08 -15.74 -3.38
N SER A 431 32.00 -16.62 -2.96
CA SER A 431 33.20 -17.01 -3.72
C SER A 431 32.94 -18.18 -4.67
N ASN A 432 31.95 -19.03 -4.39
CA ASN A 432 31.71 -20.27 -5.14
C ASN A 432 30.88 -20.03 -6.42
N ARG A 433 31.48 -19.32 -7.39
CA ARG A 433 30.86 -19.01 -8.69
C ARG A 433 30.46 -20.25 -9.51
N ALA A 434 31.11 -21.39 -9.28
CA ALA A 434 30.76 -22.65 -9.94
C ALA A 434 29.38 -23.17 -9.47
N TYR A 435 29.12 -23.14 -8.16
CA TYR A 435 27.84 -23.57 -7.59
C TYR A 435 26.67 -22.66 -7.97
N TRP A 436 26.86 -21.34 -8.01
CA TRP A 436 25.81 -20.37 -8.40
C TRP A 436 25.62 -20.22 -9.92
N SER A 437 26.26 -21.09 -10.73
CA SER A 437 26.01 -21.16 -12.17
C SER A 437 24.57 -21.59 -12.48
N LYS A 438 24.05 -21.13 -13.62
CA LYS A 438 22.71 -21.50 -14.12
C LYS A 438 22.55 -23.03 -14.20
N GLU A 439 23.56 -23.70 -14.73
CA GLU A 439 23.58 -25.13 -15.01
C GLU A 439 23.55 -25.93 -13.70
N SER A 440 24.35 -25.52 -12.71
CA SER A 440 24.32 -26.06 -11.35
C SER A 440 22.95 -25.88 -10.70
N LEU A 441 22.44 -24.64 -10.61
CA LEU A 441 21.21 -24.36 -9.88
C LEU A 441 19.95 -25.01 -10.50
N ILE A 442 19.89 -25.14 -11.84
CA ILE A 442 18.85 -25.93 -12.51
C ILE A 442 18.96 -27.42 -12.13
N LYS A 443 20.18 -27.98 -12.20
CA LYS A 443 20.44 -29.40 -11.90
C LYS A 443 20.09 -29.74 -10.45
N GLU A 444 20.63 -29.00 -9.48
CA GLU A 444 20.38 -29.21 -8.06
C GLU A 444 18.90 -29.02 -7.70
N SER A 445 18.19 -28.07 -8.35
CA SER A 445 16.74 -27.92 -8.17
C SER A 445 15.94 -29.12 -8.66
N ILE A 446 16.27 -29.65 -9.85
CA ILE A 446 15.62 -30.85 -10.39
C ILE A 446 15.94 -32.07 -9.51
N GLN A 447 17.18 -32.23 -9.07
CA GLN A 447 17.58 -33.35 -8.20
C GLN A 447 16.84 -33.34 -6.86
N ALA A 448 16.69 -32.18 -6.21
CA ALA A 448 15.90 -32.06 -4.99
C ALA A 448 14.40 -32.39 -5.21
N LEU A 449 13.80 -31.92 -6.31
CA LEU A 449 12.40 -32.20 -6.62
C LEU A 449 12.14 -33.68 -6.94
N VAL A 450 13.09 -34.36 -7.58
CA VAL A 450 13.04 -35.83 -7.79
C VAL A 450 13.21 -36.56 -6.46
N LEU A 451 14.17 -36.17 -5.62
CA LEU A 451 14.40 -36.77 -4.30
C LEU A 451 13.18 -36.64 -3.37
N TYR A 452 12.45 -35.53 -3.46
CA TYR A 452 11.21 -35.30 -2.72
C TYR A 452 9.99 -36.03 -3.32
N GLY A 453 10.13 -36.74 -4.44
CA GLY A 453 9.03 -37.43 -5.13
C GLY A 453 8.00 -36.49 -5.76
N PHE A 454 8.37 -35.24 -6.07
CA PHE A 454 7.47 -34.24 -6.63
C PHE A 454 7.40 -34.29 -8.16
N ILE A 455 8.46 -34.76 -8.82
CA ILE A 455 8.57 -34.99 -10.26
C ILE A 455 9.43 -36.24 -10.53
N THR A 456 9.34 -36.80 -11.73
CA THR A 456 10.40 -37.66 -12.29
C THR A 456 11.23 -36.88 -13.32
N ALA A 457 12.45 -37.33 -13.62
CA ALA A 457 13.38 -36.56 -14.46
C ALA A 457 12.92 -36.43 -15.93
N ASP A 458 12.19 -37.43 -16.42
CA ASP A 458 11.56 -37.50 -17.75
C ASP A 458 10.40 -36.52 -17.92
N MET A 459 9.78 -36.02 -16.83
CA MET A 459 8.70 -35.04 -16.93
C MET A 459 9.16 -33.67 -17.46
N VAL A 460 10.46 -33.35 -17.38
CA VAL A 460 10.98 -31.99 -17.57
C VAL A 460 11.07 -31.60 -19.05
N VAL A 461 10.08 -30.84 -19.52
CA VAL A 461 10.01 -30.37 -20.92
C VAL A 461 10.55 -28.95 -21.13
N SER A 462 10.50 -28.06 -20.13
CA SER A 462 11.12 -26.71 -20.19
C SER A 462 11.96 -26.38 -18.96
N LYS A 463 12.96 -25.50 -19.14
CA LYS A 463 13.96 -25.09 -18.15
C LYS A 463 14.28 -23.60 -18.29
N HIS A 464 13.57 -22.75 -17.54
CA HIS A 464 13.81 -21.31 -17.48
C HIS A 464 14.80 -20.94 -16.36
N TYR A 465 15.57 -19.87 -16.56
CA TYR A 465 16.46 -19.32 -15.55
C TYR A 465 16.59 -17.80 -15.66
N ARG A 466 16.56 -17.11 -14.51
CA ARG A 466 16.91 -15.69 -14.39
C ARG A 466 17.59 -15.42 -13.04
N ARG A 467 18.76 -14.77 -13.06
CA ARG A 467 19.36 -14.14 -11.87
C ARG A 467 18.82 -12.73 -11.69
N LEU A 468 18.69 -12.31 -10.43
CA LEU A 468 18.33 -10.98 -9.97
C LEU A 468 19.47 -10.52 -9.06
N ASP A 469 20.19 -9.49 -9.49
CA ASP A 469 21.34 -8.97 -8.74
C ASP A 469 20.86 -8.34 -7.42
N HIS A 470 19.76 -7.60 -7.46
CA HIS A 470 19.04 -7.14 -6.27
C HIS A 470 17.76 -7.96 -6.09
N GLY A 471 17.82 -9.02 -5.29
CA GLY A 471 16.73 -9.94 -4.98
C GLY A 471 15.88 -9.49 -3.78
N TYR A 472 16.44 -9.56 -2.56
CA TYR A 472 15.81 -9.01 -1.34
C TYR A 472 16.67 -7.93 -0.68
N PRO A 473 16.09 -6.77 -0.29
CA PRO A 473 16.78 -5.80 0.55
C PRO A 473 16.79 -6.33 1.99
N VAL A 474 17.97 -6.67 2.52
CA VAL A 474 18.09 -7.30 3.84
C VAL A 474 17.93 -6.23 4.93
N PRO A 475 17.07 -6.45 5.95
CA PRO A 475 16.92 -5.56 7.10
C PRO A 475 18.11 -5.75 8.07
N SER A 476 19.31 -5.33 7.68
CA SER A 476 20.52 -5.43 8.50
C SER A 476 20.49 -4.47 9.69
N LEU A 477 21.32 -4.73 10.71
CA LEU A 477 21.44 -3.87 11.90
C LEU A 477 21.75 -2.40 11.60
N LYS A 478 22.52 -2.11 10.54
CA LYS A 478 22.88 -0.73 10.15
C LYS A 478 21.86 -0.04 9.24
N ARG A 479 20.91 -0.78 8.64
CA ARG A 479 20.07 -0.31 7.51
C ARG A 479 19.41 1.04 7.81
N ASP A 480 18.71 1.16 8.93
CA ASP A 480 17.86 2.32 9.15
C ASP A 480 18.67 3.60 9.40
N MET A 481 19.80 3.52 10.11
CA MET A 481 20.76 4.63 10.24
C MET A 481 21.29 5.12 8.88
N ILE A 482 21.60 4.18 7.96
CA ILE A 482 22.03 4.50 6.59
C ILE A 482 20.91 5.21 5.82
N LEU A 483 19.69 4.66 5.84
CA LEU A 483 18.55 5.21 5.11
C LEU A 483 18.10 6.57 5.64
N ASP A 484 18.05 6.73 6.96
CA ASP A 484 17.64 7.96 7.63
C ASP A 484 18.70 9.08 7.47
N THR A 485 19.92 8.73 7.04
CA THR A 485 20.96 9.69 6.61
C THR A 485 20.81 10.06 5.13
N ILE A 486 20.76 9.07 4.23
CA ILE A 486 20.81 9.31 2.77
C ILE A 486 19.49 9.88 2.23
N GLN A 487 18.34 9.44 2.72
CA GLN A 487 17.04 9.82 2.16
C GLN A 487 16.68 11.30 2.36
N PRO A 488 16.95 11.92 3.53
CA PRO A 488 16.80 13.37 3.67
C PRO A 488 17.79 14.16 2.80
N TRP A 489 19.04 13.69 2.69
CA TRP A 489 20.06 14.33 1.85
C TRP A 489 19.65 14.39 0.38
N LEU A 490 19.20 13.27 -0.18
CA LEU A 490 18.65 13.21 -1.55
C LEU A 490 17.43 14.14 -1.72
N LYS A 491 16.52 14.15 -0.74
CA LYS A 491 15.29 14.94 -0.81
C LYS A 491 15.53 16.46 -0.83
N ILE A 492 16.60 16.93 -0.18
CA ILE A 492 17.03 18.34 -0.22
C ILE A 492 17.59 18.73 -1.60
N LYS A 493 17.98 17.76 -2.45
CA LYS A 493 18.44 17.97 -3.84
C LYS A 493 17.32 17.77 -4.88
N ASP A 494 16.06 17.74 -4.44
CA ASP A 494 14.85 17.38 -5.22
C ASP A 494 14.84 15.94 -5.79
N ILE A 495 15.47 15.00 -5.07
CA ILE A 495 15.56 13.59 -5.45
C ILE A 495 14.77 12.69 -4.50
N TYR A 496 13.85 11.89 -5.05
CA TYR A 496 13.01 10.93 -4.33
C TYR A 496 13.40 9.49 -4.70
N SER A 497 14.25 8.85 -3.89
CA SER A 497 14.64 7.44 -4.10
C SER A 497 13.66 6.49 -3.38
N ARG A 498 12.88 5.70 -4.13
CA ARG A 498 11.71 4.96 -3.60
C ARG A 498 11.54 3.57 -4.19
N GLY A 499 10.66 2.77 -3.59
CA GLY A 499 10.37 1.39 -3.98
C GLY A 499 11.30 0.38 -3.32
N ARG A 500 11.24 -0.89 -3.75
CA ARG A 500 11.92 -2.03 -3.10
C ARG A 500 13.39 -1.78 -2.78
N PHE A 501 14.17 -1.29 -3.75
CA PHE A 501 15.60 -0.98 -3.56
C PHE A 501 15.95 0.51 -3.61
N GLY A 502 15.10 1.38 -4.17
CA GLY A 502 15.28 2.82 -3.98
C GLY A 502 15.04 3.27 -2.53
N GLY A 503 14.19 2.53 -1.79
CA GLY A 503 13.91 2.73 -0.37
C GLY A 503 14.48 1.67 0.60
N TRP A 504 14.83 0.47 0.13
CA TRP A 504 15.45 -0.64 0.92
C TRP A 504 14.68 -1.16 2.16
N ARG A 505 13.49 -0.63 2.48
CA ARG A 505 12.62 -1.10 3.57
C ARG A 505 11.71 -2.25 3.09
N TYR A 506 12.18 -3.51 3.23
CA TYR A 506 11.48 -4.74 2.83
C TYR A 506 10.01 -4.82 3.27
N GLU A 507 9.75 -4.42 4.51
CA GLU A 507 8.44 -4.37 5.17
C GLU A 507 7.40 -3.59 4.37
N VAL A 508 7.83 -2.63 3.54
CA VAL A 508 7.00 -1.84 2.62
C VAL A 508 7.50 -1.93 1.17
N ALA A 509 7.98 -3.11 0.77
CA ALA A 509 8.55 -3.40 -0.55
C ALA A 509 7.77 -4.43 -1.38
N ASN A 510 6.49 -4.65 -1.08
CA ASN A 510 5.58 -5.42 -1.95
C ASN A 510 5.16 -4.57 -3.17
N GLN A 511 4.38 -5.15 -4.10
CA GLN A 511 3.87 -4.44 -5.28
C GLN A 511 3.06 -3.18 -4.91
N ASP A 512 2.14 -3.31 -3.96
CA ASP A 512 1.20 -2.26 -3.56
C ASP A 512 1.90 -1.11 -2.83
N HIS A 513 2.72 -1.44 -1.84
CA HIS A 513 3.57 -0.48 -1.15
C HIS A 513 4.54 0.22 -2.11
N SER A 514 5.20 -0.54 -3.01
CA SER A 514 6.12 0.03 -3.98
C SER A 514 5.42 1.04 -4.90
N PHE A 515 4.25 0.68 -5.44
CA PHE A 515 3.41 1.58 -6.24
C PHE A 515 3.03 2.84 -5.46
N MET A 516 2.55 2.67 -4.23
CA MET A 516 2.11 3.79 -3.41
C MET A 516 3.25 4.72 -2.98
N GLN A 517 4.47 4.23 -2.70
CA GLN A 517 5.62 5.12 -2.48
C GLN A 517 5.86 6.09 -3.65
N GLY A 518 5.54 5.71 -4.89
CA GLY A 518 5.58 6.59 -6.05
C GLY A 518 4.46 7.64 -6.07
N VAL A 519 3.23 7.22 -5.73
CA VAL A 519 2.06 8.09 -5.58
C VAL A 519 2.30 9.15 -4.49
N GLU A 520 2.81 8.72 -3.35
CA GLU A 520 3.07 9.58 -2.19
C GLU A 520 4.22 10.56 -2.41
N ALA A 521 5.27 10.15 -3.13
CA ALA A 521 6.35 11.06 -3.51
C ALA A 521 5.83 12.22 -4.39
N VAL A 522 4.96 11.90 -5.36
CA VAL A 522 4.31 12.91 -6.23
C VAL A 522 3.41 13.86 -5.43
N ASP A 523 2.56 13.32 -4.55
CA ASP A 523 1.74 14.15 -3.65
C ASP A 523 2.61 15.03 -2.73
N LYS A 524 3.81 14.57 -2.35
CA LYS A 524 4.71 15.32 -1.49
C LYS A 524 5.38 16.50 -2.19
N PHE A 525 5.85 16.36 -3.44
CA PHE A 525 6.49 17.49 -4.13
C PHE A 525 5.51 18.42 -4.87
N LEU A 526 4.32 17.95 -5.27
CA LEU A 526 3.31 18.82 -5.90
C LEU A 526 2.37 19.51 -4.89
N SER A 527 2.07 18.86 -3.77
CA SER A 527 1.01 19.31 -2.84
C SER A 527 1.41 19.25 -1.36
N ASN A 528 2.71 19.09 -1.08
CA ASN A 528 3.30 19.05 0.27
C ASN A 528 2.79 17.94 1.20
N VAL A 529 1.89 17.05 0.75
CA VAL A 529 1.26 16.02 1.57
C VAL A 529 2.33 15.06 2.12
N PRO A 530 2.43 14.84 3.45
CA PRO A 530 3.43 13.93 4.03
C PRO A 530 3.40 12.54 3.39
N GLU A 531 4.55 11.88 3.26
CA GLU A 531 4.61 10.45 2.89
C GLU A 531 4.21 9.61 4.11
N LEU A 532 3.59 8.43 3.91
CA LEU A 532 3.19 7.52 4.99
C LEU A 532 3.81 6.13 4.78
N THR A 533 3.65 5.53 3.60
CA THR A 533 4.14 4.19 3.25
C THR A 533 5.64 4.03 3.49
N TYR A 534 6.46 5.02 3.14
CA TYR A 534 7.91 4.94 3.34
C TYR A 534 8.37 5.20 4.78
N PRO A 535 7.98 6.33 5.45
CA PRO A 535 8.47 6.64 6.79
C PRO A 535 7.86 5.76 7.90
N ASP A 536 6.58 5.38 7.82
CA ASP A 536 5.90 4.57 8.84
C ASP A 536 5.31 3.26 8.29
N PRO A 537 6.15 2.21 8.19
CA PRO A 537 5.69 0.86 7.85
C PRO A 537 4.57 0.28 8.71
N ASN A 538 4.47 0.66 9.98
CA ASN A 538 3.50 0.03 10.88
C ASN A 538 2.10 0.60 10.62
N LEU A 539 1.98 1.93 10.49
CA LEU A 539 0.74 2.57 10.05
C LEU A 539 0.35 2.14 8.62
N ALA A 540 1.33 1.96 7.74
CA ALA A 540 1.11 1.59 6.34
C ALA A 540 0.53 0.18 6.15
N ASN A 541 0.89 -0.80 6.99
CA ASN A 541 0.33 -2.15 6.95
C ASN A 541 -0.96 -2.26 7.80
N SER A 542 -0.97 -1.73 9.03
CA SER A 542 -2.05 -1.94 10.03
C SER A 542 -3.43 -1.37 9.70
N LYS A 543 -3.57 -0.64 8.60
CA LYS A 543 -4.85 -0.11 8.10
C LYS A 543 -4.99 -0.45 6.63
N LYS A 544 -6.19 -0.84 6.20
CA LYS A 544 -6.53 -0.67 4.78
C LYS A 544 -6.70 0.83 4.54
N ASN A 545 -5.67 1.43 3.96
CA ASN A 545 -5.60 2.84 3.60
C ASN A 545 -6.65 3.12 2.51
N THR A 546 -7.81 3.58 2.96
CA THR A 546 -8.76 4.33 2.15
C THR A 546 -8.08 5.64 1.74
N ASP A 547 -7.97 5.90 0.45
CA ASP A 547 -6.74 6.54 -0.05
C ASP A 547 -6.66 8.07 -0.02
N ARG A 548 -5.48 8.56 -0.43
CA ARG A 548 -5.24 9.93 -0.93
C ARG A 548 -6.02 10.18 -2.23
N THR A 549 -7.34 10.11 -2.14
CA THR A 549 -8.20 10.68 -3.17
C THR A 549 -7.79 12.12 -3.41
N ILE A 550 -7.66 12.52 -4.67
CA ILE A 550 -7.95 13.91 -5.03
C ILE A 550 -9.39 14.12 -4.51
N PRO A 551 -9.66 15.06 -3.60
CA PRO A 551 -11.01 15.29 -3.13
C PRO A 551 -11.85 15.65 -4.36
N LEU A 552 -12.79 14.79 -4.73
CA LEU A 552 -13.59 15.00 -5.92
C LEU A 552 -14.37 16.32 -5.77
N ASP A 553 -14.65 17.01 -6.87
CA ASP A 553 -15.51 18.20 -6.81
C ASP A 553 -16.94 17.88 -6.34
N TYR A 554 -17.31 16.60 -6.44
CA TYR A 554 -18.42 15.95 -5.75
C TYR A 554 -18.22 14.42 -5.74
N GLU A 555 -18.78 13.74 -4.75
CA GLU A 555 -18.88 12.27 -4.70
C GLU A 555 -20.27 11.81 -4.24
N PHE A 556 -20.63 10.57 -4.55
CA PHE A 556 -21.86 9.92 -4.11
C PHE A 556 -21.55 8.75 -3.19
N VAL A 557 -22.19 8.70 -2.03
CA VAL A 557 -22.04 7.67 -1.00
C VAL A 557 -23.37 6.92 -0.90
N ILE A 558 -23.37 5.68 -1.38
CA ILE A 558 -24.60 4.88 -1.47
C ILE A 558 -24.60 3.80 -0.39
N ALA A 559 -25.59 3.84 0.51
CA ALA A 559 -25.89 2.73 1.40
C ALA A 559 -26.68 1.67 0.62
N HIS A 560 -26.09 0.48 0.45
CA HIS A 560 -26.60 -0.61 -0.38
C HIS A 560 -26.67 -1.92 0.41
N TYR A 561 -27.72 -2.70 0.18
CA TYR A 561 -27.87 -4.07 0.67
C TYR A 561 -28.00 -5.04 -0.51
N ASN A 562 -29.12 -4.96 -1.24
CA ASN A 562 -29.41 -5.82 -2.41
C ASN A 562 -30.32 -5.13 -3.46
N GLU A 563 -30.40 -3.80 -3.42
CA GLU A 563 -31.22 -2.99 -4.32
C GLU A 563 -30.61 -2.87 -5.72
N ASN A 564 -31.44 -2.59 -6.73
CA ASN A 564 -30.93 -2.33 -8.08
C ASN A 564 -30.14 -1.01 -8.12
N LEU A 565 -28.88 -1.07 -8.58
CA LEU A 565 -27.96 0.06 -8.68
C LEU A 565 -27.85 0.69 -10.08
N ASP A 566 -28.61 0.22 -11.09
CA ASP A 566 -28.45 0.65 -12.49
C ASP A 566 -28.62 2.16 -12.69
N TRP A 567 -29.46 2.80 -11.86
CA TRP A 567 -29.69 4.24 -11.86
C TRP A 567 -28.44 5.07 -11.54
N MET A 568 -27.41 4.47 -10.92
CA MET A 568 -26.12 5.11 -10.63
C MET A 568 -25.06 4.88 -11.73
N LYS A 569 -25.33 4.10 -12.80
CA LYS A 569 -24.40 3.91 -13.93
C LYS A 569 -23.84 5.22 -14.52
N PRO A 570 -24.64 6.29 -14.75
CA PRO A 570 -24.12 7.55 -15.29
C PRO A 570 -23.13 8.27 -14.36
N TYR A 571 -23.12 7.91 -13.08
CA TYR A 571 -22.32 8.53 -12.03
C TYR A 571 -21.25 7.58 -11.47
N ALA A 572 -21.02 6.42 -12.11
CA ALA A 572 -20.20 5.35 -11.56
C ALA A 572 -18.82 5.83 -11.11
N ASN A 573 -18.15 6.66 -11.93
CA ASN A 573 -16.81 7.22 -11.68
C ASN A 573 -16.74 8.26 -10.54
N HIS A 574 -17.86 8.62 -9.91
CA HIS A 574 -17.93 9.49 -8.73
C HIS A 574 -18.60 8.81 -7.52
N THR A 575 -18.87 7.50 -7.59
CA THR A 575 -19.76 6.81 -6.63
C THR A 575 -19.05 5.73 -5.83
N LEU A 576 -19.10 5.84 -4.50
CA LEU A 576 -18.64 4.84 -3.54
C LEU A 576 -19.84 4.06 -2.98
N ILE A 577 -19.89 2.74 -3.23
CA ILE A 577 -20.97 1.87 -2.74
C ILE A 577 -20.57 1.19 -1.43
N TYR A 578 -21.34 1.39 -0.36
CA TYR A 578 -21.24 0.61 0.87
C TYR A 578 -22.21 -0.56 0.84
N THR A 579 -21.75 -1.74 0.41
CA THR A 579 -22.56 -2.96 0.36
C THR A 579 -22.56 -3.64 1.72
N LYS A 580 -23.75 -3.87 2.29
CA LYS A 580 -23.91 -4.39 3.64
C LYS A 580 -24.20 -5.90 3.64
N GLY A 581 -23.64 -6.62 4.60
CA GLY A 581 -23.84 -8.08 4.71
C GLY A 581 -22.91 -8.89 3.81
N ASN A 582 -23.42 -10.01 3.28
CA ASN A 582 -22.61 -11.04 2.64
C ASN A 582 -22.59 -10.99 1.10
N GLU A 583 -23.42 -10.15 0.49
CA GLU A 583 -23.61 -10.05 -0.96
C GLU A 583 -22.30 -9.80 -1.74
N LEU A 584 -22.23 -10.32 -2.97
CA LEU A 584 -21.00 -10.38 -3.77
C LEU A 584 -20.39 -9.01 -4.11
N GLY A 585 -21.15 -7.92 -3.97
CA GLY A 585 -20.76 -6.55 -4.29
C GLY A 585 -21.73 -5.93 -5.31
N PRO A 586 -21.45 -4.71 -5.82
CA PRO A 586 -22.22 -4.15 -6.91
C PRO A 586 -22.03 -4.97 -8.21
N PRO A 587 -23.08 -5.10 -9.05
CA PRO A 587 -23.05 -5.96 -10.24
C PRO A 587 -22.24 -5.39 -11.43
N PHE A 588 -21.64 -4.21 -11.28
CA PHE A 588 -20.74 -3.58 -12.26
C PHE A 588 -19.81 -2.58 -11.55
N GLN A 589 -18.81 -2.08 -12.27
CA GLN A 589 -17.76 -1.24 -11.69
C GLN A 589 -18.26 0.16 -11.28
N PHE A 590 -17.79 0.58 -10.10
CA PHE A 590 -17.98 1.91 -9.50
C PHE A 590 -16.61 2.49 -9.12
N TYR A 591 -16.54 3.80 -8.81
CA TYR A 591 -15.33 4.50 -8.34
C TYR A 591 -14.65 3.79 -7.16
N GLY A 592 -15.47 3.22 -6.28
CA GLY A 592 -15.07 2.21 -5.33
C GLY A 592 -16.29 1.49 -4.74
N TRP A 593 -16.04 0.42 -3.99
CA TRP A 593 -17.03 -0.11 -3.07
C TRP A 593 -16.34 -0.75 -1.85
N GLU A 594 -17.05 -0.74 -0.72
CA GLU A 594 -16.60 -1.31 0.54
C GLU A 594 -17.70 -2.24 1.09
N ARG A 595 -17.30 -3.30 1.81
CA ARG A 595 -18.24 -4.24 2.45
C ARG A 595 -18.34 -3.93 3.95
N LEU A 596 -19.56 -3.70 4.45
CA LEU A 596 -19.83 -3.46 5.88
C LEU A 596 -20.68 -4.58 6.49
N LYS A 597 -20.61 -4.71 7.83
CA LYS A 597 -21.61 -5.48 8.59
C LYS A 597 -23.00 -4.88 8.37
N ASN A 598 -24.05 -5.70 8.37
CA ASN A 598 -25.42 -5.19 8.25
C ASN A 598 -25.97 -4.70 9.60
N VAL A 599 -25.44 -3.56 10.07
CA VAL A 599 -25.82 -2.86 11.31
C VAL A 599 -26.24 -1.42 11.00
N GLY A 600 -27.08 -0.81 11.85
CA GLY A 600 -27.36 0.63 11.85
C GLY A 600 -27.93 1.25 10.58
N ARG A 601 -28.74 0.49 9.82
CA ARG A 601 -29.41 0.96 8.58
C ARG A 601 -28.48 1.72 7.62
N GLU A 602 -28.92 2.83 7.03
CA GLU A 602 -28.12 3.73 6.19
C GLU A 602 -27.15 4.60 7.00
N ALA A 603 -27.57 5.07 8.18
CA ALA A 603 -26.77 5.89 9.08
C ALA A 603 -25.38 5.33 9.36
N HIS A 604 -25.24 4.01 9.60
CA HIS A 604 -23.95 3.38 9.80
C HIS A 604 -23.02 3.52 8.58
N ALA A 605 -23.53 3.39 7.36
CA ALA A 605 -22.71 3.53 6.14
C ALA A 605 -22.24 4.98 5.95
N TYR A 606 -23.15 5.94 6.14
CA TYR A 606 -22.82 7.37 6.02
C TYR A 606 -21.82 7.81 7.10
N LEU A 607 -22.02 7.38 8.36
CA LEU A 607 -21.10 7.69 9.46
C LEU A 607 -19.76 6.99 9.29
N THR A 608 -19.73 5.74 8.83
CA THR A 608 -18.48 5.05 8.46
C THR A 608 -17.70 5.84 7.41
N HIS A 609 -18.38 6.36 6.37
CA HIS A 609 -17.73 7.19 5.39
C HIS A 609 -17.18 8.49 6.01
N ILE A 610 -18.01 9.22 6.77
CA ILE A 610 -17.59 10.49 7.39
C ILE A 610 -16.40 10.28 8.34
N THR A 611 -16.39 9.24 9.17
CA THR A 611 -15.26 9.00 10.10
C THR A 611 -14.01 8.45 9.42
N THR A 612 -14.15 7.74 8.28
CA THR A 612 -13.02 7.19 7.51
C THR A 612 -12.35 8.24 6.60
N TYR A 613 -13.14 9.16 6.06
CA TYR A 613 -12.71 10.13 5.05
C TYR A 613 -12.69 11.58 5.56
N TYR A 614 -13.02 11.87 6.83
CA TYR A 614 -13.21 13.20 7.42
C TYR A 614 -12.36 14.34 6.84
N ASP A 615 -11.03 14.29 6.96
CA ASP A 615 -10.12 15.36 6.47
C ASP A 615 -10.01 15.43 4.94
N ARG A 616 -10.53 14.43 4.23
CA ARG A 616 -10.30 14.11 2.80
C ARG A 616 -11.58 14.00 1.97
N LEU A 617 -12.75 14.19 2.59
CA LEU A 617 -14.06 14.30 1.95
C LEU A 617 -14.01 15.18 0.68
N ALA A 618 -14.85 14.83 -0.30
CA ALA A 618 -15.07 15.64 -1.50
C ALA A 618 -15.51 17.08 -1.15
N ASN A 619 -15.37 17.99 -2.12
CA ASN A 619 -15.91 19.36 -1.98
C ASN A 619 -17.43 19.33 -1.71
N VAL A 620 -18.13 18.33 -2.24
CA VAL A 620 -19.52 17.97 -1.88
C VAL A 620 -19.69 16.45 -1.82
N THR A 621 -20.13 15.91 -0.68
CA THR A 621 -20.46 14.49 -0.54
C THR A 621 -21.98 14.33 -0.48
N VAL A 622 -22.53 13.43 -1.30
CA VAL A 622 -23.98 13.21 -1.44
C VAL A 622 -24.34 11.80 -0.97
N PHE A 623 -25.11 11.72 0.12
CA PHE A 623 -25.46 10.49 0.82
C PHE A 623 -26.88 10.05 0.47
N LEU A 624 -27.01 8.83 -0.06
CA LEU A 624 -28.28 8.27 -0.54
C LEU A 624 -28.42 6.78 -0.18
N GLN A 625 -29.66 6.32 -0.02
CA GLN A 625 -29.98 4.90 0.03
C GLN A 625 -30.08 4.35 -1.40
N ALA A 626 -29.80 3.06 -1.59
CA ALA A 626 -29.81 2.43 -2.91
C ALA A 626 -31.22 2.24 -3.53
N ASP A 627 -32.29 2.53 -2.78
CA ASP A 627 -33.70 2.19 -3.10
C ASP A 627 -34.38 3.07 -4.17
N ASN A 628 -33.60 3.61 -5.12
CA ASN A 628 -34.06 4.33 -6.32
C ASN A 628 -34.88 5.61 -6.00
N LEU A 629 -34.40 6.42 -5.05
CA LEU A 629 -34.90 7.77 -4.72
C LEU A 629 -36.42 7.86 -4.49
N LYS A 630 -37.04 6.79 -3.98
CA LYS A 630 -38.50 6.69 -3.87
C LYS A 630 -39.08 7.71 -2.87
N GLY A 631 -40.27 8.22 -3.21
CA GLY A 631 -41.04 9.14 -2.36
C GLY A 631 -40.55 10.59 -2.38
N THR A 632 -40.09 11.09 -1.24
CA THR A 632 -39.97 12.52 -0.93
C THR A 632 -38.58 13.13 -1.11
N CYS A 633 -37.59 12.36 -1.59
CA CYS A 633 -36.25 12.84 -1.96
C CYS A 633 -36.26 13.74 -3.22
N TRP A 634 -35.11 14.28 -3.65
CA TRP A 634 -34.97 14.89 -4.99
C TRP A 634 -34.77 13.77 -6.01
N LYS A 635 -35.53 13.76 -7.11
CA LYS A 635 -35.46 12.72 -8.16
C LYS A 635 -34.19 12.75 -9.04
N SER A 636 -33.38 13.80 -8.93
CA SER A 636 -32.21 14.01 -9.79
C SER A 636 -30.96 14.17 -8.94
N VAL A 637 -30.00 13.27 -9.14
CA VAL A 637 -28.79 13.12 -8.33
C VAL A 637 -27.91 14.39 -8.35
N PRO A 638 -27.66 15.07 -9.49
CA PRO A 638 -26.91 16.33 -9.51
C PRO A 638 -27.54 17.50 -8.75
N VAL A 639 -28.86 17.47 -8.46
CA VAL A 639 -29.54 18.55 -7.72
C VAL A 639 -28.98 18.68 -6.30
N TYR A 640 -28.63 17.56 -5.66
CA TYR A 640 -27.98 17.54 -4.35
C TYR A 640 -26.68 18.36 -4.35
N ILE A 641 -25.83 18.19 -5.37
CA ILE A 641 -24.57 18.95 -5.51
C ILE A 641 -24.86 20.44 -5.58
N SER A 642 -25.80 20.83 -6.45
CA SER A 642 -26.14 22.23 -6.72
C SER A 642 -26.77 22.96 -5.52
N ASN A 643 -27.47 22.23 -4.65
CA ASN A 643 -28.16 22.79 -3.49
C ASN A 643 -27.28 22.76 -2.23
N ALA A 644 -26.44 21.74 -2.05
CA ALA A 644 -25.43 21.73 -0.98
C ALA A 644 -24.49 22.94 -1.09
N LYS A 645 -24.01 23.25 -2.32
CA LYS A 645 -23.23 24.47 -2.60
C LYS A 645 -23.96 25.79 -2.33
N LYS A 646 -25.30 25.76 -2.13
CA LYS A 646 -26.15 26.91 -1.76
C LYS A 646 -26.59 26.91 -0.29
N GLY A 647 -26.04 26.04 0.55
CA GLY A 647 -26.45 25.92 1.96
C GLY A 647 -27.70 25.08 2.22
N VAL A 648 -28.25 24.38 1.21
CA VAL A 648 -29.50 23.63 1.30
C VAL A 648 -29.22 22.13 1.12
N PRO A 649 -29.02 21.36 2.21
CA PRO A 649 -28.51 19.99 2.09
C PRO A 649 -29.54 18.98 1.57
N CYS A 650 -30.84 19.20 1.80
CA CYS A 650 -31.87 18.20 1.51
C CYS A 650 -33.25 18.84 1.27
N ARG A 651 -34.23 18.02 0.88
CA ARG A 651 -35.65 18.39 1.02
C ARG A 651 -36.03 18.33 2.49
N ILE A 652 -36.20 19.51 3.08
CA ILE A 652 -36.56 19.68 4.49
C ILE A 652 -38.03 19.30 4.72
N ASN A 653 -38.30 18.44 5.70
CA ASN A 653 -39.63 18.32 6.27
C ASN A 653 -39.91 19.52 7.19
N ARG A 654 -40.93 20.32 6.85
CA ARG A 654 -41.33 21.50 7.63
C ARG A 654 -42.10 21.16 8.90
N ARG A 655 -42.62 19.93 9.05
CA ARG A 655 -43.19 19.46 10.32
C ARG A 655 -42.03 19.22 11.29
N ARG A 656 -41.93 20.06 12.32
CA ARG A 656 -40.91 19.91 13.37
C ARG A 656 -41.22 18.70 14.24
N TYR A 657 -40.19 17.93 14.55
CA TYR A 657 -40.26 16.79 15.45
C TYR A 657 -40.04 17.29 16.90
N THR A 658 -41.03 17.07 17.76
CA THR A 658 -41.07 17.53 19.17
C THR A 658 -41.16 16.38 20.18
N GLU A 659 -41.32 15.14 19.71
CA GLU A 659 -41.51 13.95 20.55
C GLU A 659 -40.16 13.37 21.02
N TRP A 660 -39.48 14.09 21.92
CA TRP A 660 -38.10 13.77 22.38
C TRP A 660 -37.94 12.46 23.18
N GLY A 661 -38.97 11.61 23.28
CA GLY A 661 -38.90 10.26 23.86
C GLY A 661 -38.38 9.20 22.88
N ASN A 662 -38.71 7.93 23.11
CA ASN A 662 -38.51 6.86 22.12
C ASN A 662 -39.52 7.00 20.97
N ILE A 663 -39.17 6.56 19.77
CA ILE A 663 -40.05 6.69 18.59
C ILE A 663 -41.21 5.71 18.69
N ARG A 664 -42.42 6.21 18.47
CA ARG A 664 -43.64 5.40 18.37
C ARG A 664 -43.77 4.88 16.93
N PHE A 665 -43.59 3.58 16.76
CA PHE A 665 -43.76 2.89 15.48
C PHE A 665 -45.15 2.25 15.41
N PRO A 666 -45.89 2.36 14.28
CA PRO A 666 -47.16 1.67 14.12
C PRO A 666 -46.99 0.14 14.19
N GLN A 667 -47.95 -0.56 14.79
CA GLN A 667 -47.89 -2.02 14.96
C GLN A 667 -47.70 -2.76 13.62
N LEU A 668 -48.40 -2.32 12.57
CA LEU A 668 -48.23 -2.82 11.20
C LEU A 668 -46.78 -2.80 10.71
N LYS A 669 -46.01 -1.72 11.01
CA LYS A 669 -44.60 -1.63 10.64
C LYS A 669 -43.73 -2.59 11.45
N LEU A 670 -44.01 -2.74 12.76
CA LEU A 670 -43.29 -3.69 13.60
C LEU A 670 -43.51 -5.15 13.13
N ASP A 671 -44.71 -5.47 12.65
CA ASP A 671 -45.02 -6.80 12.14
C ASP A 671 -44.52 -7.03 10.70
N GLU A 672 -44.41 -5.99 9.87
CA GLU A 672 -43.65 -6.04 8.61
C GLU A 672 -42.15 -6.26 8.83
N ASP A 673 -41.52 -5.51 9.74
CA ASP A 673 -40.09 -5.61 10.04
C ASP A 673 -39.75 -7.00 10.62
N LYS A 674 -40.64 -7.59 11.44
CA LYS A 674 -40.56 -9.01 11.84
C LYS A 674 -40.66 -9.98 10.66
N LYS A 675 -41.66 -9.83 9.78
CA LYS A 675 -41.84 -10.70 8.59
C LYS A 675 -40.64 -10.66 7.64
N LYS A 676 -39.87 -9.57 7.64
CA LYS A 676 -38.63 -9.39 6.86
C LYS A 676 -37.37 -9.86 7.61
N ASN A 677 -37.49 -10.53 8.76
CA ASN A 677 -36.39 -10.93 9.64
C ASN A 677 -35.44 -9.78 10.06
N VAL A 678 -35.97 -8.54 10.16
CA VAL A 678 -35.24 -7.35 10.62
C VAL A 678 -36.01 -6.64 11.75
N PRO A 679 -36.36 -7.33 12.85
CA PRO A 679 -37.19 -6.77 13.92
C PRO A 679 -36.52 -5.53 14.54
N LEU A 680 -37.34 -4.59 15.01
CA LEU A 680 -36.83 -3.37 15.65
C LEU A 680 -36.22 -3.70 17.02
N LEU A 681 -34.91 -3.47 17.18
CA LEU A 681 -34.28 -3.37 18.50
C LEU A 681 -34.62 -2.00 19.10
N LYS A 682 -35.26 -2.00 20.27
CA LYS A 682 -35.65 -0.79 21.00
C LYS A 682 -34.46 -0.16 21.73
N ALA A 683 -34.41 1.17 21.76
CA ALA A 683 -33.32 1.93 22.35
C ALA A 683 -33.44 2.02 23.87
N ASN A 684 -32.31 1.87 24.58
CA ASN A 684 -32.22 2.10 26.03
C ASN A 684 -32.17 3.60 26.39
N ARG A 685 -31.99 4.49 25.39
CA ARG A 685 -32.01 5.95 25.54
C ARG A 685 -33.09 6.56 24.63
N THR A 686 -33.69 7.64 25.08
CA THR A 686 -34.62 8.46 24.29
C THR A 686 -33.92 9.27 23.21
N LEU A 687 -34.68 9.76 22.22
CA LEU A 687 -34.17 10.69 21.22
C LEU A 687 -33.55 11.94 21.84
N GLY A 688 -34.14 12.46 22.93
CA GLY A 688 -33.64 13.63 23.66
C GLY A 688 -32.33 13.37 24.40
N GLU A 689 -32.16 12.20 25.01
CA GLU A 689 -30.90 11.82 25.67
C GLU A 689 -29.77 11.61 24.66
N VAL A 690 -30.04 10.98 23.51
CA VAL A 690 -29.03 10.82 22.44
C VAL A 690 -28.69 12.18 21.80
N TYR A 691 -29.67 13.08 21.64
CA TYR A 691 -29.39 14.47 21.21
C TYR A 691 -28.49 15.18 22.23
N GLN A 692 -28.83 15.14 23.52
CA GLN A 692 -28.07 15.82 24.57
C GLN A 692 -26.66 15.25 24.74
N ASP A 693 -26.49 13.95 24.56
CA ASP A 693 -25.18 13.30 24.58
C ASP A 693 -24.32 13.65 23.35
N LEU A 694 -24.91 13.90 22.18
CA LEU A 694 -24.20 14.33 20.98
C LEU A 694 -23.84 15.83 20.99
N TRP A 695 -24.79 16.71 21.32
CA TRP A 695 -24.61 18.18 21.30
C TRP A 695 -24.20 18.80 22.65
N GLY A 696 -24.03 18.00 23.71
CA GLY A 696 -23.72 18.49 25.07
C GLY A 696 -24.80 19.40 25.69
N SER A 697 -25.97 19.53 25.05
CA SER A 697 -27.00 20.53 25.35
C SER A 697 -28.40 19.97 25.11
N PRO A 698 -29.41 20.38 25.90
CA PRO A 698 -30.76 19.81 25.80
C PRO A 698 -31.42 20.15 24.46
N PRO A 699 -32.29 19.26 23.94
CA PRO A 699 -32.91 19.42 22.63
C PRO A 699 -33.85 20.64 22.55
N PRO A 700 -33.99 21.27 21.36
CA PRO A 700 -34.77 22.49 21.19
C PRO A 700 -36.28 22.27 21.47
N LYS A 701 -36.82 23.05 22.42
CA LYS A 701 -38.24 23.00 22.82
C LYS A 701 -39.20 23.18 21.65
N GLN A 702 -38.83 24.03 20.69
CA GLN A 702 -39.56 24.32 19.46
C GLN A 702 -39.52 23.19 18.40
N GLY A 703 -38.88 22.06 18.70
CA GLY A 703 -38.71 20.92 17.80
C GLY A 703 -37.73 21.17 16.65
N MET A 704 -37.23 20.08 16.06
CA MET A 704 -36.27 20.13 14.94
C MET A 704 -36.94 19.78 13.60
N PRO A 705 -36.67 20.51 12.50
CA PRO A 705 -36.90 20.01 11.15
C PRO A 705 -35.86 18.93 10.77
N PHE A 706 -36.18 18.06 9.81
CA PHE A 706 -35.32 16.95 9.39
C PHE A 706 -35.31 16.72 7.87
N CYS A 707 -34.34 15.93 7.39
CA CYS A 707 -34.27 15.52 5.98
C CYS A 707 -35.13 14.29 5.71
N TRP A 708 -35.85 14.26 4.59
CA TRP A 708 -36.60 13.05 4.19
C TRP A 708 -35.68 11.87 3.86
N ASN A 709 -35.99 10.70 4.42
CA ASN A 709 -35.38 9.38 4.16
C ASN A 709 -33.84 9.36 4.24
N ALA A 710 -33.24 10.25 5.03
CA ALA A 710 -31.79 10.49 5.07
C ALA A 710 -31.14 10.73 3.68
N CYS A 711 -31.88 11.30 2.72
CA CYS A 711 -31.33 11.75 1.43
C CYS A 711 -30.76 13.17 1.54
N PHE A 712 -29.44 13.37 1.48
CA PHE A 712 -28.83 14.70 1.58
C PHE A 712 -27.50 14.86 0.83
N GLY A 713 -27.14 16.10 0.50
CA GLY A 713 -25.83 16.51 0.03
C GLY A 713 -25.21 17.50 1.00
N ALA A 714 -23.94 17.35 1.33
CA ALA A 714 -23.22 18.19 2.27
C ALA A 714 -21.93 18.71 1.63
N THR A 715 -21.60 19.99 1.84
CA THR A 715 -20.24 20.45 1.58
C THR A 715 -19.32 19.96 2.70
N LYS A 716 -18.02 19.83 2.42
CA LYS A 716 -17.02 19.53 3.45
C LYS A 716 -17.12 20.45 4.67
N ALA A 717 -17.34 21.75 4.43
CA ALA A 717 -17.52 22.76 5.47
C ALA A 717 -18.83 22.64 6.28
N MET A 718 -19.86 21.93 5.79
CA MET A 718 -21.03 21.57 6.62
C MET A 718 -20.68 20.45 7.60
N ILE A 719 -19.94 19.44 7.14
CA ILE A 719 -19.56 18.29 7.96
C ILE A 719 -18.53 18.72 9.02
N HIS A 720 -17.57 19.56 8.67
CA HIS A 720 -16.53 20.10 9.55
C HIS A 720 -17.00 21.12 10.60
N LYS A 721 -18.32 21.34 10.76
CA LYS A 721 -18.88 22.05 11.92
C LYS A 721 -18.72 21.27 13.22
N HIS A 722 -18.81 19.95 13.12
CA HIS A 722 -18.64 19.02 14.23
C HIS A 722 -17.29 18.32 14.11
N PRO A 723 -16.55 18.12 15.22
CA PRO A 723 -15.27 17.43 15.20
C PRO A 723 -15.46 15.93 14.91
N LEU A 724 -14.37 15.24 14.54
CA LEU A 724 -14.40 13.82 14.19
C LEU A 724 -15.01 12.94 15.30
N GLU A 725 -14.75 13.29 16.55
CA GLU A 725 -15.24 12.60 17.76
C GLU A 725 -16.77 12.59 17.85
N PHE A 726 -17.45 13.64 17.36
CA PHE A 726 -18.92 13.68 17.29
C PHE A 726 -19.45 12.59 16.35
N TYR A 727 -18.84 12.44 15.18
CA TYR A 727 -19.23 11.43 14.20
C TYR A 727 -18.88 10.02 14.66
N GLN A 728 -17.74 9.83 15.34
CA GLN A 728 -17.39 8.55 15.96
C GLN A 728 -18.38 8.17 17.07
N LYS A 729 -18.80 9.14 17.89
CA LYS A 729 -19.82 8.96 18.94
C LYS A 729 -21.18 8.58 18.34
N ALA A 730 -21.61 9.28 17.30
CA ALA A 730 -22.82 8.94 16.54
C ALA A 730 -22.72 7.55 15.85
N GLN A 731 -21.54 7.17 15.35
CA GLN A 731 -21.31 5.86 14.73
C GLN A 731 -21.40 4.73 15.77
N GLY A 732 -20.88 4.95 16.98
CA GLY A 732 -20.98 4.01 18.10
C GLY A 732 -22.43 3.62 18.39
N TYR A 733 -23.34 4.60 18.42
CA TYR A 733 -24.78 4.35 18.62
C TYR A 733 -25.39 3.38 17.60
N VAL A 734 -24.94 3.36 16.35
CA VAL A 734 -25.53 2.58 15.25
C VAL A 734 -24.69 1.37 14.82
N SER A 735 -23.79 0.90 15.69
CA SER A 735 -22.77 -0.10 15.34
C SER A 735 -23.16 -1.57 15.63
N THR A 736 -24.30 -1.82 16.28
CA THR A 736 -24.56 -3.11 16.96
C THR A 736 -25.59 -4.00 16.27
N TYR A 737 -26.67 -3.45 15.71
CA TYR A 737 -27.80 -4.25 15.20
C TYR A 737 -28.41 -3.69 13.91
N SER A 738 -29.00 -4.54 13.07
CA SER A 738 -29.45 -4.20 11.70
C SER A 738 -30.51 -3.09 11.64
N ASN A 739 -31.58 -3.24 12.42
CA ASN A 739 -32.70 -2.30 12.53
C ASN A 739 -32.89 -1.89 14.00
N GLN A 740 -31.99 -1.07 14.52
CA GLN A 740 -32.08 -0.50 15.87
C GLN A 740 -32.68 0.90 15.87
N GLU A 741 -33.41 1.24 16.93
CA GLU A 741 -34.16 2.50 17.06
C GLU A 741 -33.25 3.75 16.98
N GLU A 742 -32.00 3.70 17.46
CA GLU A 742 -31.06 4.81 17.38
C GLU A 742 -30.69 5.19 15.94
N ALA A 743 -30.77 4.26 14.97
CA ALA A 743 -30.57 4.62 13.57
C ALA A 743 -31.68 5.55 13.06
N HIS A 744 -32.92 5.38 13.54
CA HIS A 744 -34.04 6.28 13.25
C HIS A 744 -33.90 7.62 14.03
N TYR A 745 -33.08 7.67 15.08
CA TYR A 745 -32.69 8.95 15.70
C TYR A 745 -31.73 9.73 14.80
N ILE A 746 -30.65 9.09 14.33
CA ILE A 746 -29.67 9.72 13.41
C ILE A 746 -30.35 10.19 12.11
N GLU A 747 -31.30 9.43 11.55
CA GLU A 747 -32.13 9.85 10.40
C GLU A 747 -32.71 11.27 10.57
N ARG A 748 -33.22 11.58 11.77
CA ARG A 748 -33.83 12.88 12.10
C ARG A 748 -32.79 13.97 12.33
N PHE A 749 -31.63 13.60 12.84
CA PHE A 749 -30.55 14.52 13.18
C PHE A 749 -29.79 15.07 11.96
N TRP A 750 -29.78 14.39 10.81
CA TRP A 750 -28.96 14.79 9.64
C TRP A 750 -29.11 16.26 9.21
N LEU A 751 -30.30 16.85 9.30
CA LEU A 751 -30.44 18.28 8.98
C LEU A 751 -29.71 19.15 10.01
N GLN A 752 -29.88 18.86 11.31
CA GLN A 752 -29.25 19.61 12.39
C GLN A 752 -27.72 19.53 12.30
N ILE A 753 -27.17 18.33 12.12
CA ILE A 753 -25.72 18.05 11.97
C ILE A 753 -25.07 18.93 10.88
N LEU A 754 -25.81 19.26 9.81
CA LEU A 754 -25.29 20.05 8.69
C LEU A 754 -25.59 21.55 8.81
N THR A 755 -26.61 21.95 9.59
CA THR A 755 -26.99 23.36 9.76
C THR A 755 -26.40 24.02 11.00
N PHE A 756 -26.28 23.30 12.12
CA PHE A 756 -25.80 23.79 13.42
C PHE A 756 -24.62 22.95 13.90
#